data_AF-A0AA38VT76-F1
#
_entry.id   AF-A0AA38VT76-F1
#
_cell.length_a   1.000
_cell.length_b   1.000
_cell.length_c   1.000
_cell.angle_alpha   90.00
_cell.angle_beta   90.00
_cell.angle_gamma   90.00
#
_symmetry.space_group_name_H-M   'P 1'
#
loop_
_entity.id
_entity.type
_entity.pdbx_description
1 polymer ?
#
loop_
_entity_poly.entity_id
_entity_poly.type
_entity_poly.pdbx_seq_one_letter_code
_entity_poly.pdbx_strand_id
1 'polypeptide(L)'
;MAPMATQRFYLLGDDASTAKEVSLDPTFKPEEVKRAVGLVFHVAQPLGISFHSSKGELTSLEDIIADAGPVSLRIDGQPVRDPPGPSGLPLVGSFYEIFPDHLGNHYRLFRKYGPVIKTTNMGKTTYLTDSPDVAQVALAESAYFTKKINSSHPLWGVKDNTAIFLGDTNDNWRLAHKFLPPAMGPKAVRHYTPLMQECARGSFKVFDELDARGEAWNVYQFMVKLASQTIGKFALGLDFGHFKSVDAPLHPLVTDIVKLLALNKKVTSRGEWYKNLPFGDGARLREVQKSTYNGLQAAVDNATESRIKGMNAGLNEAAVKAAYVVDYLVNAVDENGERFPEGLTLSNMLVVTGAGYTTTSSLMSWLIYCITTYPGEQDRLLQELIDNDIGPDTEWTPDLAHGLPYLDKFVKEAQRLHNASFQPGRTTKTEVIVPGGYRLPPDAIIIPALYAIHTNPDIWRDPMRFDPDRWDTEEVKNRHRCAYIPFATGPRGCIGFNFALLEVKILLSELIHRYEFSREGLDTIEYDPEFQLIRPINLYCTAKRRTKWPAKSGSSQVVSVLDSFWSASPSEVDFLLFCSIWSLLVLAYVGLTPLYYTRLFHRLASLVLLAITTVFWFAGSTALAADWGAPSCHGNRLCGSIEASIAFGFFLFALFAFLTALDAIETMRARGHATTTTTAPHAHNQAYVGA
;
A
#
# COMPACT_ATOMS: atom_id res chain seq x y z
N MET A 1 22.18 -33.38 -38.38
CA MET A 1 22.20 -32.15 -37.56
C MET A 1 22.84 -31.07 -38.40
N ALA A 2 22.16 -29.93 -38.59
CA ALA A 2 22.81 -28.77 -39.18
C ALA A 2 23.98 -28.34 -38.26
N PRO A 3 25.11 -27.88 -38.82
CA PRO A 3 26.20 -27.38 -37.98
C PRO A 3 25.72 -26.18 -37.17
N MET A 4 26.02 -26.19 -35.86
CA MET A 4 25.77 -25.03 -34.99
C MET A 4 26.54 -23.83 -35.54
N ALA A 5 25.86 -22.70 -35.71
CA ALA A 5 26.50 -21.45 -36.04
C ALA A 5 27.03 -20.81 -34.76
N THR A 6 28.11 -20.06 -34.86
CA THR A 6 28.76 -19.45 -33.70
C THR A 6 28.84 -17.96 -33.88
N GLN A 7 28.43 -17.20 -32.87
CA GLN A 7 28.54 -15.74 -32.85
C GLN A 7 29.00 -15.24 -31.48
N ARG A 8 29.72 -14.12 -31.46
CA ARG A 8 30.20 -13.44 -30.26
C ARG A 8 29.22 -12.35 -29.85
N PHE A 9 28.88 -12.32 -28.57
CA PHE A 9 27.99 -11.33 -27.99
C PHE A 9 28.64 -10.62 -26.82
N TYR A 10 28.26 -9.37 -26.53
CA TYR A 10 28.65 -8.67 -25.30
C TYR A 10 27.51 -7.79 -24.81
N LEU A 11 27.50 -7.46 -23.52
CA LEU A 11 26.49 -6.58 -22.95
C LEU A 11 26.84 -5.13 -23.27
N LEU A 12 25.91 -4.39 -23.88
CA LEU A 12 26.11 -2.97 -24.10
C LEU A 12 26.22 -2.26 -22.74
N GLY A 13 27.33 -1.60 -22.46
CA GLY A 13 27.69 -1.08 -21.13
C GLY A 13 29.01 -1.66 -20.61
N ASP A 14 29.38 -2.86 -21.10
CA ASP A 14 30.73 -3.39 -20.99
C ASP A 14 31.55 -3.08 -22.26
N ASP A 15 32.86 -3.27 -22.17
CA ASP A 15 33.76 -3.22 -23.33
C ASP A 15 33.55 -4.43 -24.25
N ALA A 16 33.66 -4.23 -25.58
CA ALA A 16 33.47 -5.28 -26.58
C ALA A 16 34.51 -6.42 -26.47
N SER A 17 35.65 -6.20 -25.81
CA SER A 17 36.62 -7.26 -25.50
C SER A 17 36.07 -8.32 -24.55
N THR A 18 34.99 -8.04 -23.81
CA THR A 18 34.31 -9.02 -22.94
C THR A 18 33.42 -10.00 -23.70
N ALA A 19 33.36 -9.89 -25.03
CA ALA A 19 32.44 -10.66 -25.85
C ALA A 19 32.68 -12.18 -25.73
N LYS A 20 31.61 -12.90 -25.40
CA LYS A 20 31.58 -14.36 -25.24
C LYS A 20 31.00 -15.02 -26.48
N GLU A 21 31.55 -16.17 -26.82
CA GLU A 21 31.09 -17.00 -27.92
C GLU A 21 29.84 -17.80 -27.51
N VAL A 22 28.81 -17.81 -28.36
CA VAL A 22 27.57 -18.56 -28.16
C VAL A 22 27.24 -19.36 -29.42
N SER A 23 27.06 -20.66 -29.25
CA SER A 23 26.60 -21.56 -30.31
C SER A 23 25.08 -21.47 -30.45
N LEU A 24 24.61 -21.21 -31.67
CA LEU A 24 23.21 -21.05 -32.03
C LEU A 24 22.83 -22.12 -33.05
N ASP A 25 21.70 -22.79 -32.82
CA ASP A 25 21.13 -23.69 -33.82
C ASP A 25 20.52 -22.80 -34.93
N PRO A 26 20.89 -23.00 -36.22
CA PRO A 26 20.32 -22.23 -37.32
C PRO A 26 18.79 -22.34 -37.45
N THR A 27 18.17 -23.33 -36.80
CA THR A 27 16.72 -23.52 -36.77
C THR A 27 16.02 -22.76 -35.63
N PHE A 28 16.78 -22.11 -34.73
CA PHE A 28 16.20 -21.34 -33.62
C PHE A 28 15.33 -20.19 -34.11
N LYS A 29 14.14 -20.09 -33.52
CA LYS A 29 13.30 -18.90 -33.61
C LYS A 29 13.93 -17.75 -32.81
N PRO A 30 13.58 -16.47 -33.10
CA PRO A 30 14.16 -15.32 -32.41
C PRO A 30 14.12 -15.41 -30.87
N GLU A 31 13.01 -15.91 -30.31
CA GLU A 31 12.87 -16.08 -28.86
C GLU A 31 13.77 -17.19 -28.27
N GLU A 32 14.12 -18.20 -29.06
CA GLU A 32 15.05 -19.26 -28.65
C GLU A 32 16.50 -18.76 -28.67
N VAL A 33 16.86 -17.94 -29.67
CA VAL A 33 18.16 -17.24 -29.72
C VAL A 33 18.32 -16.36 -28.49
N LYS A 34 17.31 -15.53 -28.18
CA LYS A 34 17.29 -14.70 -26.97
C LYS A 34 17.49 -15.53 -25.70
N ARG A 35 16.79 -16.66 -25.55
CA ARG A 35 16.95 -17.55 -24.38
C ARG A 35 18.35 -18.16 -24.29
N ALA A 36 18.91 -18.64 -25.40
CA ALA A 36 20.24 -19.22 -25.45
C ALA A 36 21.32 -18.20 -25.05
N VAL A 37 21.26 -16.99 -25.63
CA VAL A 37 22.17 -15.89 -25.28
C VAL A 37 21.94 -15.44 -23.84
N GLY A 38 20.69 -15.25 -23.42
CA GLY A 38 20.34 -14.84 -22.06
C GLY A 38 20.84 -15.80 -20.99
N LEU A 39 20.91 -17.11 -21.27
CA LEU A 39 21.49 -18.09 -20.36
C LEU A 39 23.01 -17.86 -20.16
N VAL A 40 23.75 -17.54 -21.22
CA VAL A 40 25.21 -17.29 -21.16
C VAL A 40 25.54 -15.99 -20.41
N PHE A 41 24.67 -14.99 -20.53
CA PHE A 41 24.84 -13.67 -19.90
C PHE A 41 24.05 -13.50 -18.60
N HIS A 42 23.41 -14.56 -18.10
CA HIS A 42 22.56 -14.53 -16.90
C HIS A 42 21.50 -13.43 -16.93
N VAL A 43 20.84 -13.25 -18.08
CA VAL A 43 19.69 -12.35 -18.22
C VAL A 43 18.46 -13.05 -17.69
N ALA A 44 17.84 -12.48 -16.66
CA ALA A 44 16.76 -13.14 -15.94
C ALA A 44 15.46 -13.23 -16.76
N GLN A 45 15.24 -12.28 -17.66
CA GLN A 45 14.13 -12.27 -18.62
C GLN A 45 14.68 -12.12 -20.05
N PRO A 46 15.09 -13.23 -20.70
CA PRO A 46 15.80 -13.17 -21.97
C PRO A 46 15.00 -12.56 -23.12
N LEU A 47 13.66 -12.60 -23.08
CA LEU A 47 12.82 -12.09 -24.19
C LEU A 47 12.98 -10.56 -24.40
N GLY A 48 13.46 -9.84 -23.37
CA GLY A 48 13.80 -8.42 -23.44
C GLY A 48 15.13 -8.12 -24.13
N ILE A 49 15.89 -9.15 -24.55
CA ILE A 49 17.14 -8.95 -25.28
C ILE A 49 16.85 -8.43 -26.68
N SER A 50 17.57 -7.39 -27.08
CA SER A 50 17.71 -6.97 -28.48
C SER A 50 19.19 -7.00 -28.87
N PHE A 51 19.43 -7.31 -30.14
CA PHE A 51 20.76 -7.54 -30.71
C PHE A 51 21.13 -6.35 -31.59
N HIS A 52 22.33 -5.77 -31.41
CA HIS A 52 22.73 -4.54 -32.10
C HIS A 52 24.16 -4.66 -32.62
N SER A 53 24.39 -4.28 -33.86
CA SER A 53 25.73 -4.09 -34.43
C SER A 53 26.06 -2.61 -34.60
N SER A 54 27.22 -2.32 -35.19
CA SER A 54 27.60 -0.95 -35.59
C SER A 54 26.65 -0.32 -36.61
N LYS A 55 25.84 -1.15 -37.31
CA LYS A 55 24.93 -0.72 -38.38
C LYS A 55 23.48 -0.57 -37.94
N GLY A 56 23.12 -1.03 -36.73
CA GLY A 56 21.76 -0.95 -36.20
C GLY A 56 21.31 -2.23 -35.49
N GLU A 57 20.01 -2.32 -35.23
CA GLU A 57 19.38 -3.47 -34.60
C GLU A 57 19.28 -4.66 -35.58
N LEU A 58 19.60 -5.86 -35.09
CA LEU A 58 19.53 -7.12 -35.82
C LEU A 58 18.30 -7.90 -35.35
N THR A 59 17.34 -8.11 -36.24
CA THR A 59 16.05 -8.73 -35.88
C THR A 59 15.92 -10.19 -36.32
N SER A 60 16.77 -10.65 -37.24
CA SER A 60 16.76 -12.03 -37.73
C SER A 60 18.01 -12.81 -37.28
N LEU A 61 17.88 -14.13 -37.15
CA LEU A 61 19.02 -15.00 -36.82
C LEU A 61 20.09 -14.97 -37.92
N GLU A 62 19.68 -14.86 -39.18
CA GLU A 62 20.60 -14.75 -40.32
C GLU A 62 21.48 -13.50 -40.21
N ASP A 63 20.89 -12.35 -39.89
CA ASP A 63 21.63 -11.10 -39.70
C ASP A 63 22.57 -11.18 -38.49
N ILE A 64 22.11 -11.81 -37.40
CA ILE A 64 22.92 -12.01 -36.19
C ILE A 64 24.15 -12.87 -36.50
N ILE A 65 24.00 -13.96 -37.23
CA ILE A 65 25.11 -14.85 -37.59
C ILE A 65 26.02 -14.22 -38.65
N ALA A 66 25.46 -13.45 -39.59
CA ALA A 66 26.21 -12.84 -40.68
C ALA A 66 27.05 -11.63 -40.25
N ASP A 67 26.79 -11.02 -39.09
CA ASP A 67 27.58 -9.89 -38.61
C ASP A 67 29.04 -10.31 -38.32
N ALA A 68 29.99 -9.58 -38.90
CA ALA A 68 31.41 -9.90 -38.80
C ALA A 68 32.01 -9.54 -37.42
N GLY A 69 31.35 -8.68 -36.65
CA GLY A 69 31.81 -8.19 -35.36
C GLY A 69 31.05 -8.80 -34.17
N PRO A 70 31.50 -8.53 -32.93
CA PRO A 70 30.74 -8.91 -31.76
C PRO A 70 29.42 -8.13 -31.70
N VAL A 71 28.33 -8.85 -31.47
CA VAL A 71 26.98 -8.29 -31.39
C VAL A 71 26.71 -7.78 -29.97
N SER A 72 26.29 -6.52 -29.84
CA SER A 72 25.96 -5.92 -28.56
C SER A 72 24.53 -6.26 -28.12
N LEU A 73 24.35 -6.49 -26.83
CA LEU A 73 23.07 -6.85 -26.22
C LEU A 73 22.53 -5.68 -25.43
N ARG A 74 21.28 -5.30 -25.69
CA ARG A 74 20.50 -4.40 -24.83
C ARG A 74 19.38 -5.17 -24.16
N ILE A 75 19.05 -4.79 -22.93
CA ILE A 75 17.98 -5.42 -22.15
C ILE A 75 16.85 -4.40 -22.00
N ASP A 76 15.68 -4.71 -22.55
CA ASP A 76 14.52 -3.82 -22.63
C ASP A 76 14.89 -2.45 -23.25
N GLY A 77 15.72 -2.50 -24.29
CA GLY A 77 16.24 -1.33 -25.00
C GLY A 77 17.35 -0.55 -24.29
N GLN A 78 17.72 -0.94 -23.06
CA GLN A 78 18.70 -0.23 -22.23
C GLN A 78 20.08 -0.91 -22.22
N PRO A 79 21.18 -0.14 -22.06
CA PRO A 79 22.48 -0.70 -21.73
C PRO A 79 22.49 -1.29 -20.32
N VAL A 80 23.29 -2.35 -20.12
CA VAL A 80 23.53 -2.96 -18.83
C VAL A 80 24.35 -2.03 -17.94
N ARG A 81 23.90 -1.84 -16.70
CA ARG A 81 24.52 -0.94 -15.72
C ARG A 81 24.24 -1.40 -14.30
N ASP A 82 25.07 -0.94 -13.37
CA ASP A 82 24.80 -1.12 -11.94
C ASP A 82 23.59 -0.26 -11.52
N PRO A 83 22.74 -0.74 -10.59
CA PRO A 83 21.67 0.07 -10.03
C PRO A 83 22.20 1.38 -9.43
N PRO A 84 21.64 2.53 -9.83
CA PRO A 84 22.01 3.81 -9.27
C PRO A 84 21.57 3.94 -7.81
N GLY A 85 22.19 4.87 -7.09
CA GLY A 85 21.87 5.12 -5.70
C GLY A 85 22.60 6.34 -5.16
N PRO A 86 22.21 6.83 -3.98
CA PRO A 86 22.93 7.91 -3.32
C PRO A 86 24.36 7.50 -2.98
N SER A 87 25.31 8.41 -3.18
CA SER A 87 26.74 8.17 -2.90
C SER A 87 27.00 7.87 -1.43
N GLY A 88 26.19 8.45 -0.52
CA GLY A 88 26.32 8.30 0.91
C GLY A 88 27.56 8.98 1.51
N LEU A 89 27.65 8.95 2.84
CA LEU A 89 28.81 9.42 3.60
C LEU A 89 29.80 8.26 3.86
N PRO A 90 31.10 8.54 4.07
CA PRO A 90 32.05 7.50 4.51
C PRO A 90 31.55 6.79 5.78
N LEU A 91 31.71 5.46 5.82
CA LEU A 91 31.29 4.53 6.91
C LEU A 91 29.77 4.40 7.13
N VAL A 92 29.03 5.50 7.07
CA VAL A 92 27.57 5.55 7.33
C VAL A 92 26.76 5.19 6.08
N GLY A 93 27.29 5.51 4.90
CA GLY A 93 26.61 5.38 3.63
C GLY A 93 25.38 6.29 3.55
N SER A 94 24.27 5.76 3.03
CA SER A 94 23.00 6.43 2.77
C SER A 94 22.06 6.49 3.98
N PHE A 95 22.53 6.11 5.18
CA PHE A 95 21.66 5.90 6.34
C PHE A 95 20.80 7.14 6.69
N TYR A 96 21.41 8.34 6.73
CA TYR A 96 20.70 9.58 7.03
C TYR A 96 19.83 10.11 5.89
N GLU A 97 20.03 9.61 4.66
CA GLU A 97 19.13 9.89 3.54
C GLU A 97 17.88 8.98 3.57
N ILE A 98 17.94 7.87 4.31
CA ILE A 98 16.87 6.88 4.37
C ILE A 98 16.09 7.00 5.68
N PHE A 99 16.75 7.10 6.82
CA PHE A 99 16.09 7.14 8.12
C PHE A 99 15.90 8.58 8.63
N PRO A 100 14.83 8.87 9.40
CA PRO A 100 13.88 7.91 9.98
C PRO A 100 12.76 7.45 9.01
N ASP A 101 12.33 8.28 8.07
CA ASP A 101 11.25 8.00 7.12
C ASP A 101 11.72 7.13 5.93
N HIS A 102 12.05 5.87 6.21
CA HIS A 102 12.58 5.00 5.16
C HIS A 102 11.60 4.74 4.03
N LEU A 103 10.29 4.74 4.26
CA LEU A 103 9.31 4.50 3.19
C LEU A 103 9.22 5.71 2.26
N GLY A 104 9.02 6.90 2.80
CA GLY A 104 8.96 8.13 2.00
C GLY A 104 10.28 8.47 1.33
N ASN A 105 11.43 8.22 2.00
CA ASN A 105 12.73 8.44 1.40
C ASN A 105 13.01 7.48 0.24
N HIS A 106 12.72 6.19 0.36
CA HIS A 106 12.86 5.28 -0.78
C HIS A 106 11.94 5.67 -1.95
N TYR A 107 10.71 6.14 -1.68
CA TYR A 107 9.83 6.66 -2.74
C TYR A 107 10.49 7.83 -3.49
N ARG A 108 11.09 8.78 -2.77
CA ARG A 108 11.88 9.88 -3.35
C ARG A 108 13.06 9.35 -4.18
N LEU A 109 13.75 8.32 -3.70
CA LEU A 109 14.88 7.70 -4.41
C LEU A 109 14.45 7.00 -5.71
N PHE A 110 13.33 6.27 -5.73
CA PHE A 110 12.80 5.68 -6.96
C PHE A 110 12.49 6.75 -8.01
N ARG A 111 11.87 7.86 -7.62
CA ARG A 111 11.59 8.99 -8.52
C ARG A 111 12.86 9.64 -9.08
N LYS A 112 13.94 9.64 -8.30
CA LYS A 112 15.22 10.25 -8.70
C LYS A 112 16.09 9.34 -9.56
N TYR A 113 16.19 8.06 -9.20
CA TYR A 113 17.18 7.14 -9.75
C TYR A 113 16.56 6.08 -10.67
N GLY A 114 15.24 5.96 -10.71
CA GLY A 114 14.52 4.98 -11.50
C GLY A 114 14.15 3.72 -10.70
N PRO A 115 13.65 2.68 -11.39
CA PRO A 115 12.89 1.61 -10.75
C PRO A 115 13.69 0.61 -9.94
N VAL A 116 15.03 0.60 -10.07
CA VAL A 116 15.92 -0.25 -9.27
C VAL A 116 16.98 0.65 -8.66
N ILE A 117 17.01 0.70 -7.32
CA ILE A 117 17.94 1.54 -6.57
C ILE A 117 18.86 0.70 -5.70
N LYS A 118 20.05 1.22 -5.43
CA LYS A 118 21.03 0.69 -4.49
C LYS A 118 21.16 1.63 -3.30
N THR A 119 21.19 1.06 -2.10
CA THR A 119 21.44 1.81 -0.86
C THR A 119 22.48 1.10 -0.02
N THR A 120 23.41 1.84 0.57
CA THR A 120 24.40 1.28 1.50
C THR A 120 24.20 1.88 2.87
N ASN A 121 23.79 1.10 3.86
CA ASN A 121 23.52 1.57 5.22
C ASN A 121 24.49 0.92 6.19
N MET A 122 25.36 1.72 6.81
CA MET A 122 26.30 1.27 7.85
C MET A 122 27.11 0.01 7.44
N GLY A 123 27.59 0.00 6.19
CA GLY A 123 28.38 -1.10 5.61
C GLY A 123 27.57 -2.24 4.99
N LYS A 124 26.23 -2.18 5.00
CA LYS A 124 25.35 -3.18 4.37
C LYS A 124 24.73 -2.61 3.10
N THR A 125 24.83 -3.35 2.01
CA THR A 125 24.26 -2.92 0.72
C THR A 125 23.00 -3.71 0.41
N THR A 126 21.92 -2.99 0.12
CA THR A 126 20.63 -3.57 -0.29
C THR A 126 20.17 -2.89 -1.57
N TYR A 127 19.47 -3.65 -2.40
CA TYR A 127 18.83 -3.18 -3.62
C TYR A 127 17.32 -3.18 -3.39
N LEU A 128 16.62 -2.21 -3.95
CA LEU A 128 15.16 -2.12 -3.88
C LEU A 128 14.60 -1.91 -5.28
N THR A 129 13.38 -2.39 -5.52
CA THR A 129 12.67 -2.19 -6.78
C THR A 129 11.21 -1.79 -6.58
N ASP A 130 10.73 -0.83 -7.38
CA ASP A 130 9.30 -0.52 -7.55
C ASP A 130 8.74 -1.01 -8.91
N SER A 131 9.55 -1.75 -9.68
CA SER A 131 9.16 -2.39 -10.94
C SER A 131 8.52 -3.77 -10.70
N PRO A 132 7.30 -4.00 -11.22
CA PRO A 132 6.66 -5.32 -11.19
C PRO A 132 7.43 -6.42 -11.94
N ASP A 133 8.13 -6.08 -13.04
CA ASP A 133 8.88 -7.06 -13.83
C ASP A 133 10.09 -7.58 -13.04
N VAL A 134 10.84 -6.68 -12.41
CA VAL A 134 11.96 -7.05 -11.53
C VAL A 134 11.44 -7.82 -10.31
N ALA A 135 10.31 -7.39 -9.73
CA ALA A 135 9.69 -8.09 -8.60
C ALA A 135 9.28 -9.52 -8.97
N GLN A 136 8.69 -9.73 -10.15
CA GLN A 136 8.29 -11.05 -10.63
C GLN A 136 9.48 -12.00 -10.71
N VAL A 137 10.57 -11.55 -11.33
CA VAL A 137 11.81 -12.32 -11.46
C VAL A 137 12.41 -12.65 -10.09
N ALA A 138 12.51 -11.66 -9.20
CA ALA A 138 13.11 -11.84 -7.87
C ALA A 138 12.31 -12.84 -7.01
N LEU A 139 10.97 -12.77 -7.06
CA LEU A 139 10.08 -13.57 -6.23
C LEU A 139 9.87 -15.00 -6.76
N ALA A 140 10.26 -15.29 -8.00
CA ALA A 140 10.01 -16.57 -8.66
C ALA A 140 10.76 -17.79 -8.08
N GLU A 141 11.82 -17.60 -7.28
CA GLU A 141 12.75 -18.67 -6.85
C GLU A 141 13.28 -19.48 -8.05
N SER A 142 14.34 -18.98 -8.68
CA SER A 142 14.85 -19.47 -9.96
C SER A 142 16.31 -19.90 -9.90
N ALA A 143 16.95 -20.11 -11.05
CA ALA A 143 18.40 -20.26 -11.15
C ALA A 143 19.16 -19.02 -10.64
N TYR A 144 18.52 -17.85 -10.66
CA TYR A 144 19.15 -16.58 -10.29
C TYR A 144 18.80 -16.10 -8.89
N PHE A 145 17.62 -16.43 -8.37
CA PHE A 145 17.13 -15.94 -7.09
C PHE A 145 16.74 -17.06 -6.14
N THR A 146 16.93 -16.81 -4.84
CA THR A 146 16.37 -17.60 -3.75
C THR A 146 16.14 -16.73 -2.54
N LYS A 147 15.67 -17.31 -1.44
CA LYS A 147 15.70 -16.63 -0.14
C LYS A 147 16.88 -17.17 0.66
N LYS A 148 17.92 -16.34 0.78
CA LYS A 148 19.08 -16.58 1.66
C LYS A 148 19.24 -15.37 2.58
N ILE A 149 19.06 -15.57 3.87
CA ILE A 149 19.15 -14.51 4.87
C ILE A 149 20.64 -14.33 5.22
N ASN A 150 21.31 -13.42 4.52
CA ASN A 150 22.67 -12.97 4.81
C ASN A 150 22.66 -11.72 5.71
N SER A 151 23.82 -11.14 6.02
CA SER A 151 23.96 -10.02 6.96
C SER A 151 23.26 -8.72 6.52
N SER A 152 22.97 -8.58 5.22
CA SER A 152 22.24 -7.44 4.65
C SER A 152 20.72 -7.67 4.60
N HIS A 153 20.25 -8.89 4.87
CA HIS A 153 18.83 -9.21 4.83
C HIS A 153 18.10 -8.66 6.08
N PRO A 154 16.88 -8.07 5.94
CA PRO A 154 16.15 -7.47 7.08
C PRO A 154 15.80 -8.42 8.24
N LEU A 155 15.89 -9.73 8.03
CA LEU A 155 15.62 -10.78 9.04
C LEU A 155 16.89 -11.37 9.66
N TRP A 156 18.07 -10.82 9.37
CA TRP A 156 19.35 -11.36 9.84
C TRP A 156 19.47 -11.46 11.37
N GLY A 157 18.83 -10.54 12.11
CA GLY A 157 18.86 -10.56 13.57
C GLY A 157 18.14 -11.75 14.19
N VAL A 158 17.16 -12.32 13.48
CA VAL A 158 16.24 -13.37 13.96
C VAL A 158 16.25 -14.59 13.07
N LYS A 159 17.33 -14.81 12.31
CA LYS A 159 17.45 -15.94 11.39
C LYS A 159 17.36 -17.27 12.16
N ASP A 160 16.52 -18.17 11.65
CA ASP A 160 16.37 -19.55 12.10
C ASP A 160 16.12 -20.46 10.90
N ASN A 161 17.11 -21.28 10.54
CA ASN A 161 17.07 -22.18 9.38
C ASN A 161 16.15 -23.40 9.57
N THR A 162 15.49 -23.53 10.71
CA THR A 162 14.45 -24.55 10.95
C THR A 162 13.04 -24.00 10.67
N ALA A 163 12.87 -22.69 10.59
CA ALA A 163 11.58 -22.02 10.38
C ALA A 163 11.27 -21.74 8.91
N ILE A 164 10.00 -21.90 8.51
CA ILE A 164 9.54 -21.66 7.13
C ILE A 164 9.77 -20.22 6.63
N PHE A 165 9.70 -19.22 7.52
CA PHE A 165 9.85 -17.80 7.17
C PHE A 165 11.18 -17.19 7.64
N LEU A 166 11.74 -17.64 8.75
CA LEU A 166 12.99 -17.08 9.29
C LEU A 166 14.25 -17.80 8.77
N GLY A 167 14.09 -18.78 7.88
CA GLY A 167 15.17 -19.57 7.30
C GLY A 167 15.41 -19.34 5.80
N ASP A 168 16.54 -19.88 5.35
CA ASP A 168 16.94 -19.97 3.95
C ASP A 168 16.08 -20.97 3.17
N THR A 169 16.22 -21.03 1.83
CA THR A 169 15.57 -22.07 1.02
C THR A 169 16.39 -23.33 1.10
N ASN A 170 15.99 -24.22 2.01
CA ASN A 170 16.68 -25.47 2.34
C ASN A 170 15.67 -26.62 2.50
N ASP A 171 16.14 -27.79 2.92
CA ASP A 171 15.28 -28.97 3.11
C ASP A 171 14.25 -28.79 4.23
N ASN A 172 14.63 -28.11 5.33
CA ASN A 172 13.68 -27.76 6.40
C ASN A 172 12.54 -26.89 5.88
N TRP A 173 12.83 -25.92 5.01
CA TRP A 173 11.79 -25.12 4.35
C TRP A 173 10.88 -25.99 3.49
N ARG A 174 11.43 -26.95 2.71
CA ARG A 174 10.60 -27.85 1.88
C ARG A 174 9.67 -28.70 2.75
N LEU A 175 10.17 -29.24 3.87
CA LEU A 175 9.38 -30.00 4.82
C LEU A 175 8.29 -29.12 5.45
N ALA A 176 8.64 -27.95 5.97
CA ALA A 176 7.66 -27.03 6.54
C ALA A 176 6.61 -26.58 5.50
N HIS A 177 7.02 -26.33 4.26
CA HIS A 177 6.14 -25.93 3.16
C HIS A 177 5.26 -27.09 2.64
N LYS A 178 5.63 -28.34 2.92
CA LYS A 178 4.77 -29.51 2.66
C LYS A 178 3.66 -29.62 3.71
N PHE A 179 4.01 -29.49 4.99
CA PHE A 179 3.08 -29.76 6.10
C PHE A 179 2.24 -28.54 6.51
N LEU A 180 2.77 -27.33 6.54
CA LEU A 180 2.02 -26.17 7.07
C LEU A 180 0.86 -25.69 6.19
N PRO A 181 1.00 -25.53 4.85
CA PRO A 181 -0.06 -24.95 4.04
C PRO A 181 -1.39 -25.72 4.10
N PRO A 182 -1.46 -27.07 4.14
CA PRO A 182 -2.72 -27.78 4.32
C PRO A 182 -3.52 -27.37 5.57
N ALA A 183 -2.87 -27.06 6.69
CA ALA A 183 -3.52 -26.59 7.92
C ALA A 183 -4.17 -25.19 7.78
N MET A 184 -3.84 -24.47 6.72
CA MET A 184 -4.36 -23.14 6.37
C MET A 184 -5.00 -23.13 4.96
N GLY A 185 -5.25 -24.31 4.40
CA GLY A 185 -5.92 -24.46 3.11
C GLY A 185 -7.42 -24.15 3.20
N PRO A 186 -8.13 -23.99 2.06
CA PRO A 186 -9.54 -23.59 2.06
C PRO A 186 -10.47 -24.45 2.93
N LYS A 187 -10.25 -25.78 2.99
CA LYS A 187 -11.04 -26.69 3.84
C LYS A 187 -10.77 -26.48 5.33
N ALA A 188 -9.50 -26.31 5.71
CA ALA A 188 -9.11 -26.05 7.09
C ALA A 188 -9.62 -24.67 7.55
N VAL A 189 -9.47 -23.65 6.71
CA VAL A 189 -9.98 -22.30 6.98
C VAL A 189 -11.50 -22.28 7.21
N ARG A 190 -12.26 -23.09 6.46
CA ARG A 190 -13.70 -23.29 6.72
C ARG A 190 -13.96 -23.86 8.11
N HIS A 191 -13.17 -24.86 8.53
CA HIS A 191 -13.27 -25.45 9.87
C HIS A 191 -13.03 -24.42 10.98
N TYR A 192 -12.09 -23.49 10.80
CA TYR A 192 -11.77 -22.45 11.78
C TYR A 192 -12.63 -21.17 11.67
N THR A 193 -13.59 -21.10 10.74
CA THR A 193 -14.43 -19.91 10.56
C THR A 193 -15.22 -19.53 11.82
N PRO A 194 -15.86 -20.47 12.55
CA PRO A 194 -16.57 -20.16 13.79
C PRO A 194 -15.66 -19.57 14.87
N LEU A 195 -14.39 -19.99 14.93
CA LEU A 195 -13.41 -19.47 15.88
C LEU A 195 -13.12 -17.97 15.64
N MET A 196 -12.97 -17.55 14.38
CA MET A 196 -12.75 -16.13 14.03
C MET A 196 -13.94 -15.28 14.50
N GLN A 197 -15.15 -15.77 14.26
CA GLN A 197 -16.39 -15.12 14.69
C GLN A 197 -16.51 -15.04 16.21
N GLU A 198 -16.22 -16.13 16.93
CA GLU A 198 -16.23 -16.16 18.39
C GLU A 198 -15.26 -15.12 18.96
N CYS A 199 -14.07 -14.97 18.37
CA CYS A 199 -13.09 -13.99 18.81
C CYS A 199 -13.58 -12.55 18.59
N ALA A 200 -14.24 -12.25 17.46
CA ALA A 200 -14.87 -10.95 17.23
C ALA A 200 -15.91 -10.65 18.31
N ARG A 201 -16.86 -11.56 18.52
CA ARG A 201 -17.96 -11.39 19.48
C ARG A 201 -17.48 -11.33 20.92
N GLY A 202 -16.43 -12.07 21.25
CA GLY A 202 -15.78 -12.02 22.56
C GLY A 202 -15.18 -10.65 22.89
N SER A 203 -14.88 -9.82 21.89
CA SER A 203 -14.40 -8.44 22.10
C SER A 203 -15.52 -7.44 22.42
N PHE A 204 -16.78 -7.77 22.14
CA PHE A 204 -17.88 -6.81 22.21
C PHE A 204 -18.10 -6.26 23.61
N LYS A 205 -17.95 -7.07 24.65
CA LYS A 205 -18.09 -6.62 26.03
C LYS A 205 -17.18 -5.43 26.34
N VAL A 206 -15.95 -5.46 25.84
CA VAL A 206 -14.95 -4.42 26.07
C VAL A 206 -15.24 -3.15 25.25
N PHE A 207 -15.65 -3.30 23.98
CA PHE A 207 -16.01 -2.16 23.15
C PHE A 207 -17.32 -1.49 23.60
N ASP A 208 -18.31 -2.27 24.04
CA ASP A 208 -19.54 -1.75 24.67
C ASP A 208 -19.21 -0.95 25.95
N GLU A 209 -18.24 -1.40 26.74
CA GLU A 209 -17.78 -0.70 27.95
C GLU A 209 -17.05 0.60 27.61
N LEU A 210 -16.20 0.60 26.58
CA LEU A 210 -15.52 1.81 26.09
C LEU A 210 -16.52 2.84 25.53
N ASP A 211 -17.53 2.40 24.79
CA ASP A 211 -18.63 3.24 24.31
C ASP A 211 -19.42 3.87 25.47
N ALA A 212 -19.79 3.07 26.48
CA ALA A 212 -20.50 3.56 27.65
C ALA A 212 -19.72 4.64 28.43
N ARG A 213 -18.39 4.63 28.34
CA ARG A 213 -17.50 5.64 28.94
C ARG A 213 -17.23 6.83 28.01
N GLY A 214 -17.58 6.74 26.72
CA GLY A 214 -17.23 7.74 25.71
C GLY A 214 -15.71 7.84 25.47
N GLU A 215 -14.96 6.76 25.69
CA GLU A 215 -13.50 6.76 25.63
C GLU A 215 -12.99 6.41 24.23
N ALA A 216 -12.10 7.25 23.70
CA ALA A 216 -11.30 6.91 22.53
C ALA A 216 -10.16 5.96 22.92
N TRP A 217 -9.84 5.02 22.04
CA TRP A 217 -8.82 3.99 22.30
C TRP A 217 -7.86 3.83 21.12
N ASN A 218 -6.62 3.44 21.43
CA ASN A 218 -5.60 3.24 20.41
C ASN A 218 -5.93 2.00 19.57
N VAL A 219 -6.19 2.19 18.28
CA VAL A 219 -6.67 1.14 17.39
C VAL A 219 -5.69 -0.03 17.32
N TYR A 220 -4.40 0.25 17.15
CA TYR A 220 -3.39 -0.79 16.98
C TYR A 220 -3.31 -1.70 18.22
N GLN A 221 -3.38 -1.15 19.43
CA GLN A 221 -3.33 -1.95 20.66
C GLN A 221 -4.46 -2.98 20.75
N PHE A 222 -5.70 -2.56 20.42
CA PHE A 222 -6.86 -3.45 20.46
C PHE A 222 -6.89 -4.41 19.26
N MET A 223 -6.38 -4.01 18.10
CA MET A 223 -6.26 -4.92 16.95
C MET A 223 -5.18 -5.99 17.18
N VAL A 224 -4.10 -5.66 17.88
CA VAL A 224 -3.12 -6.65 18.36
C VAL A 224 -3.81 -7.62 19.33
N LYS A 225 -4.58 -7.13 20.31
CA LYS A 225 -5.35 -7.98 21.23
C LYS A 225 -6.25 -8.96 20.48
N LEU A 226 -7.02 -8.47 19.51
CA LEU A 226 -7.97 -9.26 18.72
C LEU A 226 -7.29 -10.33 17.87
N ALA A 227 -6.36 -9.92 16.99
CA ALA A 227 -5.67 -10.86 16.10
C ALA A 227 -4.85 -11.89 16.89
N SER A 228 -4.19 -11.48 17.98
CA SER A 228 -3.40 -12.42 18.78
C SER A 228 -4.26 -13.41 19.55
N GLN A 229 -5.46 -13.02 20.00
CA GLN A 229 -6.38 -13.97 20.63
C GLN A 229 -6.89 -15.01 19.62
N THR A 230 -7.28 -14.59 18.41
CA THR A 230 -7.66 -15.52 17.34
C THR A 230 -6.53 -16.49 17.02
N ILE A 231 -5.31 -15.98 16.82
CA ILE A 231 -4.15 -16.80 16.48
C ILE A 231 -3.67 -17.66 17.65
N GLY A 232 -3.80 -17.20 18.89
CA GLY A 232 -3.52 -18.01 20.08
C GLY A 232 -4.39 -19.27 20.11
N LYS A 233 -5.70 -19.10 19.90
CA LYS A 233 -6.65 -20.23 19.82
C LYS A 233 -6.38 -21.10 18.59
N PHE A 234 -6.19 -20.50 17.42
CA PHE A 234 -5.99 -21.23 16.15
C PHE A 234 -4.67 -22.00 16.10
N ALA A 235 -3.57 -21.40 16.54
CA ALA A 235 -2.24 -21.98 16.40
C ALA A 235 -1.89 -22.88 17.59
N LEU A 236 -2.20 -22.42 18.81
CA LEU A 236 -1.73 -23.01 20.07
C LEU A 236 -2.85 -23.61 20.92
N GLY A 237 -4.13 -23.46 20.55
CA GLY A 237 -5.24 -23.86 21.41
C GLY A 237 -5.35 -23.02 22.69
N LEU A 238 -4.76 -21.82 22.71
CA LEU A 238 -4.62 -21.00 23.91
C LEU A 238 -5.42 -19.70 23.82
N ASP A 239 -6.33 -19.49 24.77
CA ASP A 239 -6.99 -18.20 24.95
C ASP A 239 -6.12 -17.27 25.80
N PHE A 240 -5.63 -16.19 25.20
CA PHE A 240 -4.81 -15.18 25.89
C PHE A 240 -5.61 -14.28 26.85
N GLY A 241 -6.93 -14.28 26.78
CA GLY A 241 -7.79 -13.52 27.67
C GLY A 241 -7.69 -12.00 27.50
N HIS A 242 -7.37 -11.52 26.30
CA HIS A 242 -7.13 -10.10 26.01
C HIS A 242 -8.37 -9.21 26.12
N PHE A 243 -9.57 -9.81 26.14
CA PHE A 243 -10.85 -9.12 26.28
C PHE A 243 -11.62 -9.47 27.56
N LYS A 244 -10.93 -9.95 28.61
CA LYS A 244 -11.56 -10.18 29.94
C LYS A 244 -12.07 -8.88 30.58
N SER A 245 -11.35 -7.78 30.36
CA SER A 245 -11.67 -6.41 30.76
C SER A 245 -10.98 -5.42 29.80
N VAL A 246 -11.36 -4.14 29.86
CA VAL A 246 -10.71 -3.05 29.10
C VAL A 246 -9.19 -3.04 29.34
N ASP A 247 -8.79 -3.12 30.62
CA ASP A 247 -7.39 -3.04 31.07
C ASP A 247 -6.64 -4.38 31.03
N ALA A 248 -7.22 -5.44 30.45
CA ALA A 248 -6.55 -6.73 30.35
C ALA A 248 -5.19 -6.57 29.61
N PRO A 249 -4.06 -7.00 30.21
CA PRO A 249 -2.76 -6.83 29.60
C PRO A 249 -2.58 -7.78 28.41
N LEU A 250 -1.67 -7.44 27.50
CA LEU A 250 -1.21 -8.38 26.48
C LEU A 250 -0.47 -9.54 27.13
N HIS A 251 -0.72 -10.76 26.65
CA HIS A 251 -0.05 -11.97 27.11
C HIS A 251 1.48 -11.86 26.89
N PRO A 252 2.32 -12.33 27.83
CA PRO A 252 3.78 -12.18 27.74
C PRO A 252 4.37 -12.65 26.41
N LEU A 253 3.95 -13.82 25.89
CA LEU A 253 4.38 -14.34 24.59
C LEU A 253 4.12 -13.35 23.44
N VAL A 254 2.99 -12.66 23.46
CA VAL A 254 2.62 -11.66 22.44
C VAL A 254 3.53 -10.45 22.57
N THR A 255 3.74 -9.95 23.78
CA THR A 255 4.64 -8.80 24.00
C THR A 255 6.09 -9.11 23.63
N ASP A 256 6.58 -10.33 23.88
CA ASP A 256 7.95 -10.73 23.58
C ASP A 256 8.19 -10.86 22.07
N ILE A 257 7.23 -11.42 21.32
CA ILE A 257 7.30 -11.44 19.86
C ILE A 257 7.29 -10.02 19.27
N VAL A 258 6.45 -9.11 19.78
CA VAL A 258 6.45 -7.70 19.32
C VAL A 258 7.80 -7.03 19.60
N LYS A 259 8.36 -7.23 20.80
CA LYS A 259 9.71 -6.72 21.15
C LYS A 259 10.79 -7.33 20.25
N LEU A 260 10.70 -8.63 19.94
CA LEU A 260 11.63 -9.34 19.07
C LEU A 260 11.67 -8.68 17.68
N LEU A 261 10.52 -8.34 17.10
CA LEU A 261 10.43 -7.68 15.80
C LEU A 261 10.97 -6.25 15.82
N ALA A 262 10.63 -5.46 16.85
CA ALA A 262 11.14 -4.10 17.01
C ALA A 262 12.67 -4.08 17.17
N LEU A 263 13.21 -4.92 18.06
CA LEU A 263 14.65 -5.05 18.27
C LEU A 263 15.35 -5.57 17.01
N ASN A 264 14.75 -6.52 16.28
CA ASN A 264 15.33 -7.00 15.03
C ASN A 264 15.49 -5.88 14.00
N LYS A 265 14.42 -5.10 13.74
CA LYS A 265 14.47 -4.00 12.77
C LYS A 265 15.49 -2.94 13.20
N LYS A 266 15.51 -2.59 14.49
CA LYS A 266 16.49 -1.65 15.03
C LYS A 266 17.92 -2.15 14.85
N VAL A 267 18.22 -3.39 15.24
CA VAL A 267 19.57 -3.99 15.13
C VAL A 267 20.00 -4.14 13.67
N THR A 268 19.13 -4.63 12.79
CA THR A 268 19.47 -4.90 11.37
C THR A 268 19.65 -3.65 10.54
N SER A 269 18.99 -2.54 10.89
CA SER A 269 19.19 -1.24 10.25
C SER A 269 20.52 -0.57 10.61
N ARG A 270 21.25 -1.09 11.61
CA ARG A 270 22.58 -0.62 12.00
C ARG A 270 23.67 -1.58 11.49
N GLY A 271 24.93 -1.19 11.67
CA GLY A 271 26.09 -1.98 11.26
C GLY A 271 26.24 -3.29 12.03
N GLU A 272 26.98 -4.25 11.49
CA GLU A 272 27.13 -5.59 12.09
C GLU A 272 27.77 -5.56 13.48
N TRP A 273 28.65 -4.59 13.74
CA TRP A 273 29.24 -4.35 15.06
C TRP A 273 28.18 -4.10 16.14
N TYR A 274 27.06 -3.43 15.81
CA TYR A 274 26.01 -3.06 16.75
C TYR A 274 25.25 -4.30 17.27
N LYS A 275 25.01 -5.28 16.40
CA LYS A 275 24.40 -6.58 16.76
C LYS A 275 25.26 -7.35 17.76
N ASN A 276 26.57 -7.29 17.59
CA ASN A 276 27.55 -8.08 18.33
C ASN A 276 27.97 -7.46 19.67
N LEU A 277 27.45 -6.28 20.03
CA LEU A 277 27.70 -5.71 21.35
C LEU A 277 27.13 -6.63 22.45
N PRO A 278 27.88 -6.86 23.55
CA PRO A 278 27.44 -7.69 24.67
C PRO A 278 26.39 -7.00 25.55
N PHE A 279 26.10 -5.71 25.30
CA PHE A 279 25.09 -4.90 25.96
C PHE A 279 24.22 -4.17 24.92
N GLY A 280 23.18 -3.46 25.38
CA GLY A 280 22.28 -2.70 24.50
C GLY A 280 21.33 -3.59 23.70
N ASP A 281 20.85 -3.08 22.56
CA ASP A 281 19.74 -3.70 21.83
C ASP A 281 20.11 -5.07 21.22
N GLY A 282 21.37 -5.31 20.86
CA GLY A 282 21.85 -6.62 20.40
C GLY A 282 21.79 -7.70 21.49
N ALA A 283 22.15 -7.36 22.73
CA ALA A 283 22.03 -8.27 23.88
C ALA A 283 20.57 -8.51 24.25
N ARG A 284 19.76 -7.44 24.31
CA ARG A 284 18.32 -7.52 24.56
C ARG A 284 17.61 -8.37 23.50
N LEU A 285 18.02 -8.28 22.24
CA LEU A 285 17.46 -9.11 21.16
C LEU A 285 17.66 -10.61 21.45
N ARG A 286 18.86 -11.01 21.87
CA ARG A 286 19.18 -12.41 22.23
C ARG A 286 18.38 -12.88 23.44
N GLU A 287 18.24 -12.02 24.46
CA GLU A 287 17.45 -12.33 25.67
C GLU A 287 15.96 -12.50 25.36
N VAL A 288 15.37 -11.56 24.61
CA VAL A 288 13.97 -11.63 24.19
C VAL A 288 13.73 -12.82 23.28
N GLN A 289 14.66 -13.14 22.38
CA GLN A 289 14.57 -14.35 21.56
C GLN A 289 14.51 -15.60 22.45
N LYS A 290 15.41 -15.74 23.43
CA LYS A 290 15.38 -16.87 24.37
C LYS A 290 14.07 -16.94 25.16
N SER A 291 13.59 -15.82 25.71
CA SER A 291 12.31 -15.73 26.43
C SER A 291 11.14 -16.16 25.55
N THR A 292 11.12 -15.70 24.30
CA THR A 292 10.07 -16.01 23.32
C THR A 292 9.99 -17.52 23.05
N TYR A 293 11.13 -18.17 22.78
CA TYR A 293 11.15 -19.61 22.51
C TYR A 293 10.77 -20.43 23.76
N ASN A 294 11.17 -20.00 24.96
CA ASN A 294 10.78 -20.66 26.21
C ASN A 294 9.26 -20.57 26.45
N GLY A 295 8.68 -19.36 26.30
CA GLY A 295 7.24 -19.16 26.46
C GLY A 295 6.42 -19.91 25.41
N LEU A 296 6.93 -19.99 24.19
CA LEU A 296 6.30 -20.76 23.11
C LEU A 296 6.39 -22.27 23.37
N GLN A 297 7.52 -22.78 23.86
CA GLN A 297 7.68 -24.19 24.20
C GLN A 297 6.64 -24.60 25.25
N ALA A 298 6.49 -23.83 26.32
CA ALA A 298 5.47 -24.09 27.33
C ALA A 298 4.04 -24.10 26.76
N ALA A 299 3.74 -23.22 25.80
CA ALA A 299 2.44 -23.23 25.12
C ALA A 299 2.23 -24.48 24.25
N VAL A 300 3.27 -24.90 23.51
CA VAL A 300 3.24 -26.12 22.68
C VAL A 300 3.10 -27.39 23.52
N ASP A 301 3.76 -27.44 24.68
CA ASP A 301 3.69 -28.58 25.61
C ASP A 301 2.28 -28.71 26.20
N ASN A 302 1.70 -27.61 26.70
CA ASN A 302 0.32 -27.60 27.21
C ASN A 302 -0.70 -28.01 26.15
N ALA A 303 -0.52 -27.52 24.91
CA ALA A 303 -1.34 -27.89 23.76
C ALA A 303 -1.17 -29.37 23.37
N THR A 304 -0.05 -29.99 23.75
CA THR A 304 0.26 -31.40 23.49
C THR A 304 -0.35 -32.34 24.52
N GLU A 305 -0.49 -31.90 25.78
CA GLU A 305 -1.04 -32.71 26.86
C GLU A 305 -2.57 -32.89 26.77
N SER A 306 -3.29 -31.93 26.19
CA SER A 306 -4.76 -31.88 26.18
C SER A 306 -5.45 -32.77 25.10
N ARG A 307 -4.77 -33.80 24.57
CA ARG A 307 -5.05 -34.43 23.25
C ARG A 307 -5.88 -35.73 23.21
N ILE A 308 -6.44 -36.02 22.03
CA ILE A 308 -6.68 -37.39 21.50
C ILE A 308 -5.37 -37.89 20.88
N LYS A 309 -4.68 -38.85 21.52
CA LYS A 309 -3.47 -39.48 20.95
C LYS A 309 -3.85 -40.52 19.88
N GLY A 310 -3.08 -40.58 18.78
CA GLY A 310 -3.05 -41.74 17.89
C GLY A 310 -3.80 -41.61 16.55
N MET A 311 -4.20 -40.41 16.14
CA MET A 311 -4.84 -40.23 14.83
C MET A 311 -3.77 -40.04 13.75
N ASN A 312 -3.43 -41.10 13.03
CA ASN A 312 -2.52 -41.04 11.88
C ASN A 312 -3.36 -40.73 10.64
N ALA A 313 -3.61 -39.45 10.40
CA ALA A 313 -4.44 -38.99 9.29
C ALA A 313 -3.57 -38.30 8.23
N GLY A 314 -3.92 -38.51 6.96
CA GLY A 314 -3.27 -37.79 5.87
C GLY A 314 -3.43 -36.28 6.01
N LEU A 315 -2.52 -35.49 5.45
CA LEU A 315 -2.45 -34.03 5.64
C LEU A 315 -3.80 -33.30 5.54
N ASN A 316 -4.61 -33.59 4.52
CA ASN A 316 -5.89 -32.90 4.35
C ASN A 316 -6.98 -33.33 5.36
N GLU A 317 -6.93 -34.60 5.79
CA GLU A 317 -7.87 -35.13 6.77
C GLU A 317 -7.54 -34.64 8.18
N ALA A 318 -6.25 -34.64 8.54
CA ALA A 318 -5.78 -34.06 9.81
C ALA A 318 -6.17 -32.58 9.91
N ALA A 319 -6.05 -31.82 8.81
CA ALA A 319 -6.31 -30.38 8.80
C ALA A 319 -7.76 -29.98 9.11
N VAL A 320 -8.75 -30.88 8.90
CA VAL A 320 -10.17 -30.62 9.19
C VAL A 320 -10.66 -31.24 10.50
N LYS A 321 -9.80 -32.01 11.17
CA LYS A 321 -10.09 -32.65 12.46
C LYS A 321 -9.29 -32.04 13.62
N ALA A 322 -8.15 -31.43 13.32
CA ALA A 322 -7.30 -30.80 14.31
C ALA A 322 -8.02 -29.60 14.95
N ALA A 323 -7.94 -29.49 16.27
CA ALA A 323 -8.49 -28.35 16.98
C ALA A 323 -7.67 -27.06 16.78
N TYR A 324 -6.37 -27.21 16.50
CA TYR A 324 -5.41 -26.13 16.28
C TYR A 324 -4.15 -26.63 15.54
N VAL A 325 -3.32 -25.72 15.05
CA VAL A 325 -2.16 -26.06 14.19
C VAL A 325 -1.13 -26.96 14.90
N VAL A 326 -0.85 -26.75 16.20
CA VAL A 326 0.04 -27.66 16.95
C VAL A 326 -0.49 -29.10 16.98
N ASP A 327 -1.80 -29.28 17.13
CA ASP A 327 -2.44 -30.60 17.10
C ASP A 327 -2.36 -31.23 15.70
N TYR A 328 -2.55 -30.40 14.67
CA TYR A 328 -2.35 -30.81 13.28
C TYR A 328 -0.93 -31.34 13.03
N LEU A 329 0.10 -30.59 13.40
CA LEU A 329 1.50 -30.94 13.11
C LEU A 329 1.94 -32.26 13.75
N VAL A 330 1.36 -32.61 14.89
CA VAL A 330 1.68 -33.87 15.57
C VAL A 330 0.97 -35.07 14.93
N ASN A 331 -0.25 -34.89 14.46
CA ASN A 331 -1.07 -35.99 13.95
C ASN A 331 -0.94 -36.23 12.44
N ALA A 332 -0.60 -35.20 11.68
CA ALA A 332 -0.53 -35.25 10.23
C ALA A 332 0.62 -36.14 9.75
N VAL A 333 0.30 -37.04 8.81
CA VAL A 333 1.28 -37.81 8.04
C VAL A 333 1.17 -37.49 6.55
N ASP A 334 2.29 -37.57 5.84
CA ASP A 334 2.32 -37.43 4.39
C ASP A 334 1.99 -38.74 3.66
N GLU A 335 2.08 -38.72 2.33
CA GLU A 335 1.86 -39.89 1.47
C GLU A 335 2.79 -41.09 1.75
N ASN A 336 3.94 -40.88 2.41
CA ASN A 336 4.88 -41.94 2.80
C ASN A 336 4.66 -42.42 4.24
N GLY A 337 3.70 -41.84 4.96
CA GLY A 337 3.47 -42.10 6.38
C GLY A 337 4.46 -41.36 7.30
N GLU A 338 5.23 -40.41 6.78
CA GLU A 338 6.17 -39.61 7.56
C GLU A 338 5.46 -38.44 8.25
N ARG A 339 5.90 -38.12 9.48
CA ARG A 339 5.36 -37.00 10.27
C ARG A 339 6.16 -35.73 10.06
N PHE A 340 5.56 -34.62 10.48
CA PHE A 340 6.31 -33.38 10.64
C PHE A 340 7.43 -33.58 11.69
N PRO A 341 8.70 -33.26 11.37
CA PRO A 341 9.79 -33.48 12.32
C PRO A 341 9.63 -32.63 13.58
N GLU A 342 9.71 -33.26 14.75
CA GLU A 342 9.51 -32.61 16.06
C GLU A 342 10.45 -31.40 16.27
N GLY A 343 11.71 -31.52 15.84
CA GLY A 343 12.71 -30.45 15.92
C GLY A 343 12.39 -29.21 15.07
N LEU A 344 11.39 -29.27 14.17
CA LEU A 344 10.92 -28.13 13.38
C LEU A 344 9.65 -27.49 13.96
N THR A 345 8.96 -28.13 14.91
CA THR A 345 7.68 -27.64 15.46
C THR A 345 7.82 -26.25 16.07
N LEU A 346 8.74 -26.07 17.00
CA LEU A 346 8.82 -24.85 17.80
C LEU A 346 9.07 -23.60 16.93
N SER A 347 10.05 -23.65 16.03
CA SER A 347 10.41 -22.51 15.17
C SER A 347 9.34 -22.19 14.13
N ASN A 348 8.62 -23.20 13.63
CA ASN A 348 7.50 -22.98 12.73
C ASN A 348 6.27 -22.44 13.47
N MET A 349 6.02 -22.87 14.71
CA MET A 349 4.96 -22.31 15.54
C MET A 349 5.24 -20.85 15.94
N LEU A 350 6.51 -20.46 16.09
CA LEU A 350 6.88 -19.06 16.27
C LEU A 350 6.44 -18.23 15.06
N VAL A 351 6.67 -18.74 13.84
CA VAL A 351 6.26 -18.07 12.61
C VAL A 351 4.75 -18.01 12.48
N VAL A 352 4.04 -19.14 12.64
CA VAL A 352 2.56 -19.18 12.53
C VAL A 352 1.92 -18.23 13.55
N THR A 353 2.37 -18.27 14.80
CA THR A 353 1.85 -17.41 15.86
C THR A 353 2.20 -15.95 15.61
N GLY A 354 3.50 -15.64 15.47
CA GLY A 354 3.95 -14.25 15.36
C GLY A 354 3.53 -13.57 14.06
N ALA A 355 3.76 -14.20 12.91
CA ALA A 355 3.37 -13.62 11.62
C ALA A 355 1.85 -13.53 11.48
N GLY A 356 1.11 -14.51 12.03
CA GLY A 356 -0.35 -14.56 12.00
C GLY A 356 -0.97 -13.29 12.59
N TYR A 357 -0.64 -12.93 13.83
CA TYR A 357 -1.33 -11.79 14.45
C TYR A 357 -0.68 -10.44 14.15
N THR A 358 0.63 -10.37 13.95
CA THR A 358 1.31 -9.06 13.77
C THR A 358 0.93 -8.42 12.44
N THR A 359 0.75 -9.21 11.39
CA THR A 359 0.31 -8.72 10.08
C THR A 359 -1.19 -8.41 10.04
N THR A 360 -2.03 -9.32 10.56
CA THR A 360 -3.48 -9.11 10.66
C THR A 360 -3.81 -7.88 11.51
N SER A 361 -3.18 -7.69 12.67
CA SER A 361 -3.45 -6.52 13.52
C SER A 361 -3.11 -5.19 12.85
N SER A 362 -2.01 -5.14 12.09
CA SER A 362 -1.68 -3.98 11.27
C SER A 362 -2.74 -3.74 10.18
N LEU A 363 -3.11 -4.77 9.42
CA LEU A 363 -4.12 -4.66 8.37
C LEU A 363 -5.47 -4.20 8.94
N MET A 364 -5.94 -4.80 10.03
CA MET A 364 -7.16 -4.37 10.72
C MET A 364 -7.10 -2.91 11.16
N SER A 365 -5.95 -2.45 11.63
CA SER A 365 -5.77 -1.04 12.00
C SER A 365 -5.87 -0.11 10.80
N TRP A 366 -5.31 -0.50 9.66
CA TRP A 366 -5.44 0.25 8.40
C TRP A 366 -6.85 0.19 7.82
N LEU A 367 -7.58 -0.90 7.99
CA LEU A 367 -8.99 -1.00 7.60
C LEU A 367 -9.85 -0.04 8.44
N ILE A 368 -9.64 0.02 9.76
CA ILE A 368 -10.30 0.99 10.64
C ILE A 368 -9.91 2.44 10.28
N TYR A 369 -8.64 2.68 9.95
CA TYR A 369 -8.21 3.98 9.43
C TYR A 369 -8.99 4.36 8.17
N CYS A 370 -9.13 3.45 7.21
CA CYS A 370 -9.80 3.73 5.95
C CYS A 370 -11.30 4.04 6.14
N ILE A 371 -12.03 3.27 6.96
CA ILE A 371 -13.47 3.53 7.20
C ILE A 371 -13.72 4.82 7.99
N THR A 372 -12.72 5.32 8.73
CA THR A 372 -12.84 6.56 9.54
C THR A 372 -12.26 7.79 8.85
N THR A 373 -11.43 7.61 7.83
CA THR A 373 -10.75 8.71 7.12
C THR A 373 -11.41 9.04 5.79
N TYR A 374 -11.96 8.03 5.10
CA TYR A 374 -12.59 8.22 3.80
C TYR A 374 -14.12 8.26 3.96
N PRO A 375 -14.78 9.41 3.68
CA PRO A 375 -16.22 9.56 3.86
C PRO A 375 -17.03 8.54 3.05
N GLY A 376 -18.12 8.04 3.64
CA GLY A 376 -19.05 7.11 2.99
C GLY A 376 -18.58 5.66 2.93
N GLU A 377 -17.29 5.37 3.11
CA GLU A 377 -16.76 4.00 3.04
C GLU A 377 -17.35 3.07 4.11
N GLN A 378 -17.49 3.58 5.34
CA GLN A 378 -18.13 2.84 6.43
C GLN A 378 -19.59 2.51 6.13
N ASP A 379 -20.33 3.46 5.53
CA ASP A 379 -21.74 3.31 5.21
C ASP A 379 -21.95 2.36 4.04
N ARG A 380 -21.09 2.41 3.02
CA ARG A 380 -21.11 1.48 1.88
C ARG A 380 -20.84 0.04 2.33
N LEU A 381 -19.87 -0.16 3.23
CA LEU A 381 -19.64 -1.47 3.85
C LEU A 381 -20.85 -1.93 4.64
N LEU A 382 -21.40 -1.08 5.51
CA LEU A 382 -22.59 -1.41 6.30
C LEU A 382 -23.78 -1.77 5.41
N GLN A 383 -24.02 -1.01 4.33
CA GLN A 383 -25.11 -1.26 3.39
C GLN A 383 -24.95 -2.62 2.72
N GLU A 384 -23.74 -2.99 2.27
CA GLU A 384 -23.49 -4.31 1.69
C GLU A 384 -23.79 -5.45 2.69
N LEU A 385 -23.46 -5.27 3.97
CA LEU A 385 -23.79 -6.25 5.01
C LEU A 385 -25.31 -6.42 5.13
N ILE A 386 -26.06 -5.31 5.19
CA ILE A 386 -27.53 -5.36 5.28
C ILE A 386 -28.16 -5.95 4.01
N ASP A 387 -27.63 -5.65 2.84
CA ASP A 387 -28.11 -6.17 1.56
C ASP A 387 -27.93 -7.68 1.43
N ASN A 388 -26.98 -8.25 2.18
CA ASN A 388 -26.73 -9.69 2.26
C ASN A 388 -27.30 -10.34 3.54
N ASP A 389 -28.24 -9.68 4.21
CA ASP A 389 -28.92 -10.17 5.42
C ASP A 389 -27.96 -10.52 6.58
N ILE A 390 -26.84 -9.79 6.65
CA ILE A 390 -25.84 -9.96 7.71
C ILE A 390 -26.27 -9.16 8.95
N GLY A 391 -26.33 -9.84 10.09
CA GLY A 391 -26.80 -9.31 11.37
C GLY A 391 -26.26 -10.08 12.59
N PRO A 392 -26.82 -9.85 13.79
CA PRO A 392 -26.33 -10.43 15.04
C PRO A 392 -26.35 -11.96 15.09
N ASP A 393 -27.27 -12.59 14.34
CA ASP A 393 -27.47 -14.04 14.31
C ASP A 393 -26.79 -14.71 13.11
N THR A 394 -26.05 -13.96 12.29
CA THR A 394 -25.34 -14.50 11.12
C THR A 394 -24.32 -15.55 11.56
N GLU A 395 -24.26 -16.66 10.83
CA GLU A 395 -23.18 -17.64 10.91
C GLU A 395 -22.24 -17.41 9.73
N TRP A 396 -20.99 -17.06 10.01
CA TRP A 396 -20.03 -16.83 8.93
C TRP A 396 -19.63 -18.13 8.26
N THR A 397 -19.59 -18.08 6.93
CA THR A 397 -18.95 -19.09 6.09
C THR A 397 -17.96 -18.42 5.16
N PRO A 398 -16.93 -19.14 4.65
CA PRO A 398 -16.06 -18.59 3.63
C PRO A 398 -16.82 -18.11 2.39
N ASP A 399 -17.90 -18.83 2.01
CA ASP A 399 -18.70 -18.48 0.84
C ASP A 399 -19.45 -17.16 1.04
N LEU A 400 -20.02 -16.93 2.24
CA LEU A 400 -20.63 -15.65 2.60
C LEU A 400 -19.61 -14.51 2.56
N ALA A 401 -18.45 -14.68 3.19
CA ALA A 401 -17.40 -13.65 3.21
C ALA A 401 -16.81 -13.35 1.82
N HIS A 402 -16.77 -14.34 0.93
CA HIS A 402 -16.36 -14.14 -0.46
C HIS A 402 -17.47 -13.53 -1.33
N GLY A 403 -18.74 -13.68 -0.93
CA GLY A 403 -19.91 -13.11 -1.58
C GLY A 403 -20.12 -11.62 -1.37
N LEU A 404 -19.19 -10.92 -0.69
CA LEU A 404 -19.23 -9.48 -0.40
C LEU A 404 -18.23 -8.74 -1.31
N PRO A 405 -18.62 -8.38 -2.55
CA PRO A 405 -17.72 -7.79 -3.54
C PRO A 405 -17.16 -6.43 -3.13
N TYR A 406 -17.94 -5.57 -2.49
CA TYR A 406 -17.49 -4.27 -2.03
C TYR A 406 -16.47 -4.40 -0.90
N LEU A 407 -16.72 -5.26 0.10
CA LEU A 407 -15.75 -5.59 1.13
C LEU A 407 -14.43 -6.12 0.54
N ASP A 408 -14.48 -6.95 -0.51
CA ASP A 408 -13.28 -7.42 -1.19
C ASP A 408 -12.49 -6.27 -1.85
N LYS A 409 -13.19 -5.39 -2.57
CA LYS A 409 -12.59 -4.19 -3.19
C LYS A 409 -12.00 -3.24 -2.14
N PHE A 410 -12.71 -3.01 -1.04
CA PHE A 410 -12.27 -2.17 0.07
C PHE A 410 -11.00 -2.72 0.72
N VAL A 411 -10.98 -4.02 1.07
CA VAL A 411 -9.79 -4.66 1.66
C VAL A 411 -8.62 -4.59 0.68
N LYS A 412 -8.83 -4.83 -0.61
CA LYS A 412 -7.77 -4.73 -1.62
C LYS A 412 -7.21 -3.32 -1.74
N GLU A 413 -8.06 -2.30 -1.76
CA GLU A 413 -7.61 -0.91 -1.85
C GLU A 413 -6.88 -0.46 -0.59
N ALA A 414 -7.35 -0.85 0.59
CA ALA A 414 -6.66 -0.63 1.85
C ALA A 414 -5.29 -1.32 1.86
N GLN A 415 -5.19 -2.56 1.40
CA GLN A 415 -3.90 -3.27 1.28
C GLN A 415 -2.96 -2.62 0.27
N ARG A 416 -3.48 -2.07 -0.84
CA ARG A 416 -2.68 -1.39 -1.86
C ARG A 416 -2.01 -0.13 -1.30
N LEU A 417 -2.77 0.70 -0.58
CA LEU A 417 -2.25 1.95 0.00
C LEU A 417 -1.48 1.72 1.30
N HIS A 418 -1.90 0.74 2.11
CA HIS A 418 -1.44 0.53 3.47
C HIS A 418 -1.06 -0.92 3.73
N ASN A 419 -0.19 -1.48 2.90
CA ASN A 419 0.27 -2.85 3.08
C ASN A 419 1.05 -3.02 4.40
N ALA A 420 0.63 -3.94 5.26
CA ALA A 420 1.32 -4.25 6.51
C ALA A 420 2.78 -4.69 6.28
N SER A 421 3.02 -5.45 5.20
CA SER A 421 4.34 -5.92 4.80
C SER A 421 4.92 -5.05 3.68
N PHE A 422 6.21 -4.72 3.74
CA PHE A 422 6.83 -3.83 2.77
C PHE A 422 8.09 -4.35 2.09
N GLN A 423 8.73 -5.41 2.63
CA GLN A 423 10.09 -5.81 2.22
C GLN A 423 10.33 -7.34 2.12
N PRO A 424 9.69 -8.07 1.18
CA PRO A 424 9.98 -9.48 0.92
C PRO A 424 11.33 -9.68 0.20
N GLY A 425 12.44 -9.58 0.93
CA GLY A 425 13.80 -9.70 0.39
C GLY A 425 14.10 -11.05 -0.30
N ARG A 426 14.86 -10.99 -1.39
CA ARG A 426 15.39 -12.14 -2.16
C ARG A 426 16.87 -11.94 -2.44
N THR A 427 17.58 -13.03 -2.58
CA THR A 427 19.03 -13.08 -2.69
C THR A 427 19.44 -13.64 -4.03
N THR A 428 20.34 -12.96 -4.72
CA THR A 428 20.92 -13.47 -5.97
C THR A 428 21.85 -14.65 -5.67
N LYS A 429 21.74 -15.72 -6.47
CA LYS A 429 22.62 -16.89 -6.41
C LYS A 429 23.93 -16.67 -7.17
N THR A 430 23.86 -15.87 -8.22
CA THR A 430 24.94 -15.54 -9.14
C THR A 430 24.77 -14.09 -9.59
N GLU A 431 25.73 -13.55 -10.34
CA GLU A 431 25.51 -12.30 -11.05
C GLU A 431 24.35 -12.47 -12.03
N VAL A 432 23.42 -11.51 -12.03
CA VAL A 432 22.20 -11.57 -12.85
C VAL A 432 21.86 -10.19 -13.37
N ILE A 433 21.36 -10.13 -14.61
CA ILE A 433 20.82 -8.92 -15.22
C ILE A 433 19.30 -9.02 -15.18
N VAL A 434 18.68 -8.11 -14.44
CA VAL A 434 17.21 -8.05 -14.29
C VAL A 434 16.60 -7.08 -15.33
N PRO A 435 15.26 -7.11 -15.54
CA PRO A 435 14.59 -6.21 -16.48
C PRO A 435 15.01 -4.75 -16.34
N GLY A 436 15.10 -4.04 -17.47
CA GLY A 436 15.62 -2.67 -17.57
C GLY A 436 17.16 -2.54 -17.63
N GLY A 437 17.87 -3.67 -17.69
CA GLY A 437 19.33 -3.73 -17.84
C GLY A 437 20.10 -3.47 -16.55
N TYR A 438 19.56 -3.86 -15.39
CA TYR A 438 20.25 -3.67 -14.11
C TYR A 438 21.05 -4.92 -13.73
N ARG A 439 22.36 -4.75 -13.50
CA ARG A 439 23.27 -5.81 -13.06
C ARG A 439 23.27 -5.92 -11.53
N LEU A 440 22.98 -7.10 -11.00
CA LEU A 440 23.06 -7.40 -9.58
C LEU A 440 24.19 -8.40 -9.33
N PRO A 441 25.10 -8.15 -8.37
CA PRO A 441 26.18 -9.10 -8.06
C PRO A 441 25.63 -10.34 -7.34
N PRO A 442 26.42 -11.42 -7.21
CA PRO A 442 26.07 -12.56 -6.35
C PRO A 442 25.86 -12.14 -4.89
N ASP A 443 24.98 -12.85 -4.17
CA ASP A 443 24.65 -12.61 -2.75
C ASP A 443 24.02 -11.23 -2.46
N ALA A 444 23.58 -10.51 -3.50
CA ALA A 444 22.85 -9.25 -3.40
C ALA A 444 21.44 -9.49 -2.87
N ILE A 445 21.03 -8.69 -1.88
CA ILE A 445 19.64 -8.64 -1.42
C ILE A 445 18.87 -7.62 -2.24
N ILE A 446 17.88 -8.08 -3.02
CA ILE A 446 16.89 -7.22 -3.67
C ILE A 446 15.55 -7.30 -2.93
N ILE A 447 14.95 -6.14 -2.68
CA ILE A 447 13.67 -5.98 -1.98
C ILE A 447 12.64 -5.40 -2.96
N PRO A 448 11.65 -6.20 -3.39
CA PRO A 448 10.43 -5.67 -4.00
C PRO A 448 9.70 -4.78 -2.98
N ALA A 449 9.75 -3.46 -3.18
CA ALA A 449 9.18 -2.49 -2.25
C ALA A 449 7.66 -2.42 -2.45
N LEU A 450 6.91 -3.27 -1.75
CA LEU A 450 5.48 -3.50 -2.02
C LEU A 450 4.67 -2.19 -2.01
N TYR A 451 4.89 -1.33 -1.01
CA TYR A 451 4.23 -0.02 -0.91
C TYR A 451 4.52 0.88 -2.13
N ALA A 452 5.74 0.85 -2.67
CA ALA A 452 6.12 1.65 -3.84
C ALA A 452 5.55 1.05 -5.13
N ILE A 453 5.57 -0.27 -5.28
CA ILE A 453 4.95 -0.97 -6.42
C ILE A 453 3.44 -0.68 -6.46
N HIS A 454 2.76 -0.79 -5.31
CA HIS A 454 1.31 -0.63 -5.19
C HIS A 454 0.84 0.82 -5.36
N THR A 455 1.76 1.79 -5.30
CA THR A 455 1.49 3.23 -5.47
C THR A 455 2.34 3.87 -6.58
N ASN A 456 2.86 3.06 -7.50
CA ASN A 456 3.66 3.54 -8.62
C ASN A 456 2.74 4.27 -9.63
N PRO A 457 2.93 5.57 -9.91
CA PRO A 457 2.11 6.36 -10.84
C PRO A 457 2.23 5.90 -12.29
N ASP A 458 3.31 5.20 -12.67
CA ASP A 458 3.43 4.63 -14.02
C ASP A 458 2.51 3.41 -14.20
N ILE A 459 1.98 2.88 -13.11
CA ILE A 459 1.13 1.68 -13.07
C ILE A 459 -0.28 2.04 -12.64
N TRP A 460 -0.43 2.88 -11.61
CA TRP A 460 -1.70 3.20 -10.96
C TRP A 460 -2.10 4.64 -11.23
N ARG A 461 -3.23 4.84 -11.92
CA ARG A 461 -3.87 6.14 -12.04
C ARG A 461 -4.30 6.66 -10.67
N ASP A 462 -3.97 7.93 -10.41
CA ASP A 462 -4.24 8.62 -9.14
C ASP A 462 -3.82 7.74 -7.94
N PRO A 463 -2.52 7.39 -7.85
CA PRO A 463 -2.05 6.26 -7.04
C PRO A 463 -2.29 6.45 -5.54
N MET A 464 -2.40 7.69 -5.07
CA MET A 464 -2.60 8.02 -3.65
C MET A 464 -4.08 8.20 -3.28
N ARG A 465 -5.00 8.18 -4.25
CA ARG A 465 -6.44 8.25 -3.98
C ARG A 465 -6.93 6.89 -3.52
N PHE A 466 -7.63 6.84 -2.39
CA PHE A 466 -8.40 5.67 -1.97
C PHE A 466 -9.65 5.56 -2.83
N ASP A 467 -9.71 4.51 -3.64
CA ASP A 467 -10.83 4.25 -4.54
C ASP A 467 -11.03 2.74 -4.68
N PRO A 468 -11.97 2.14 -3.93
CA PRO A 468 -12.31 0.72 -4.07
C PRO A 468 -12.90 0.38 -5.45
N ASP A 469 -13.56 1.30 -6.14
CA ASP A 469 -14.22 0.98 -7.41
C ASP A 469 -13.25 0.86 -8.57
N ARG A 470 -11.99 1.30 -8.41
CA ARG A 470 -10.94 1.08 -9.40
C ARG A 470 -10.81 -0.39 -9.79
N TRP A 471 -11.03 -1.32 -8.85
CA TRP A 471 -10.85 -2.76 -9.06
C TRP A 471 -11.75 -3.34 -10.17
N ASP A 472 -12.82 -2.65 -10.54
CA ASP A 472 -13.73 -3.07 -11.61
C ASP A 472 -13.31 -2.55 -13.01
N THR A 473 -12.33 -1.66 -13.09
CA THR A 473 -11.85 -1.07 -14.34
C THR A 473 -11.05 -2.08 -15.17
N GLU A 474 -11.17 -1.99 -16.51
CA GLU A 474 -10.36 -2.79 -17.43
C GLU A 474 -8.86 -2.49 -17.30
N GLU A 475 -8.52 -1.26 -16.90
CA GLU A 475 -7.14 -0.87 -16.60
C GLU A 475 -6.57 -1.74 -15.47
N VAL A 476 -7.26 -1.84 -14.32
CA VAL A 476 -6.82 -2.69 -13.19
C VAL A 476 -6.76 -4.16 -13.59
N LYS A 477 -7.79 -4.67 -14.28
CA LYS A 477 -7.87 -6.10 -14.65
C LYS A 477 -6.74 -6.55 -15.56
N ASN A 478 -6.25 -5.66 -16.44
CA ASN A 478 -5.18 -5.96 -17.39
C ASN A 478 -3.78 -5.59 -16.89
N ARG A 479 -3.62 -5.17 -15.62
CA ARG A 479 -2.30 -4.82 -15.06
C ARG A 479 -1.38 -6.03 -14.95
N HIS A 480 -0.09 -5.72 -14.89
CA HIS A 480 0.94 -6.71 -14.58
C HIS A 480 0.61 -7.45 -13.27
N ARG A 481 0.78 -8.78 -13.24
CA ARG A 481 0.41 -9.62 -12.08
C ARG A 481 1.12 -9.25 -10.78
N CYS A 482 2.32 -8.66 -10.89
CA CYS A 482 3.07 -8.17 -9.72
C CYS A 482 2.81 -6.69 -9.39
N ALA A 483 1.85 -6.01 -10.04
CA ALA A 483 1.43 -4.65 -9.68
C ALA A 483 0.65 -4.61 -8.35
N TYR A 484 0.03 -5.74 -7.97
CA TYR A 484 -0.65 -5.92 -6.69
C TYR A 484 -0.30 -7.29 -6.09
N ILE A 485 0.54 -7.29 -5.06
CA ILE A 485 1.11 -8.48 -4.41
C ILE A 485 1.23 -8.27 -2.89
N PRO A 486 0.12 -8.02 -2.17
CA PRO A 486 0.15 -7.76 -0.72
C PRO A 486 0.71 -8.93 0.08
N PHE A 487 0.53 -10.15 -0.42
CA PHE A 487 1.02 -11.40 0.17
C PHE A 487 2.31 -11.92 -0.49
N ALA A 488 3.03 -11.05 -1.24
CA ALA A 488 4.07 -11.43 -2.19
C ALA A 488 3.57 -12.47 -3.22
N THR A 489 4.48 -13.13 -3.93
CA THR A 489 4.15 -14.20 -4.88
C THR A 489 5.30 -15.21 -4.98
N GLY A 490 5.12 -16.24 -5.81
CA GLY A 490 6.05 -17.34 -6.00
C GLY A 490 6.07 -18.34 -4.85
N PRO A 491 7.04 -19.27 -4.82
CA PRO A 491 7.10 -20.36 -3.83
C PRO A 491 7.25 -19.88 -2.37
N ARG A 492 7.59 -18.61 -2.17
CA ARG A 492 7.77 -17.96 -0.86
C ARG A 492 6.66 -16.95 -0.54
N GLY A 493 5.52 -17.03 -1.25
CA GLY A 493 4.32 -16.27 -0.94
C GLY A 493 3.76 -16.62 0.46
N CYS A 494 2.86 -15.79 0.97
CA CYS A 494 2.23 -16.03 2.27
C CYS A 494 1.45 -17.34 2.26
N ILE A 495 1.78 -18.27 3.16
CA ILE A 495 1.03 -19.53 3.32
C ILE A 495 -0.33 -19.34 4.00
N GLY A 496 -0.49 -18.27 4.78
CA GLY A 496 -1.67 -17.96 5.58
C GLY A 496 -2.65 -17.00 4.91
N PHE A 497 -2.51 -16.70 3.61
CA PHE A 497 -3.30 -15.64 2.95
C PHE A 497 -4.82 -15.90 3.00
N ASN A 498 -5.25 -17.15 2.82
CA ASN A 498 -6.67 -17.51 2.92
C ASN A 498 -7.22 -17.28 4.33
N PHE A 499 -6.46 -17.67 5.36
CA PHE A 499 -6.83 -17.47 6.75
C PHE A 499 -6.92 -15.97 7.07
N ALA A 500 -5.87 -15.21 6.74
CA ALA A 500 -5.79 -13.78 7.06
C ALA A 500 -6.91 -12.98 6.37
N LEU A 501 -7.19 -13.24 5.08
CA LEU A 501 -8.25 -12.54 4.36
C LEU A 501 -9.64 -12.87 4.91
N LEU A 502 -9.91 -14.14 5.24
CA LEU A 502 -11.19 -14.50 5.85
C LEU A 502 -11.33 -13.87 7.23
N GLU A 503 -10.28 -13.95 8.05
CA GLU A 503 -10.24 -13.36 9.40
C GLU A 503 -10.57 -11.87 9.34
N VAL A 504 -9.84 -11.06 8.55
CA VAL A 504 -10.10 -9.61 8.51
C VAL A 504 -11.49 -9.27 7.99
N LYS A 505 -12.02 -10.03 7.03
CA LYS A 505 -13.39 -9.82 6.51
C LYS A 505 -14.44 -10.04 7.59
N ILE A 506 -14.31 -11.13 8.35
CA ILE A 506 -15.24 -11.46 9.44
C ILE A 506 -15.12 -10.44 10.58
N LEU A 507 -13.89 -10.19 11.04
CA LEU A 507 -13.63 -9.26 12.14
C LEU A 507 -14.15 -7.86 11.81
N LEU A 508 -13.83 -7.34 10.62
CA LEU A 508 -14.27 -6.01 10.20
C LEU A 508 -15.80 -5.93 10.08
N SER A 509 -16.43 -6.95 9.49
CA SER A 509 -17.89 -6.97 9.28
C SER A 509 -18.66 -7.05 10.60
N GLU A 510 -18.25 -7.90 11.54
CA GLU A 510 -18.83 -7.99 12.89
C GLU A 510 -18.69 -6.65 13.64
N LEU A 511 -17.54 -5.98 13.50
CA LEU A 511 -17.30 -4.68 14.12
C LEU A 511 -18.13 -3.55 13.49
N ILE A 512 -18.15 -3.40 12.17
CA ILE A 512 -18.88 -2.32 11.48
C ILE A 512 -20.38 -2.50 11.61
N HIS A 513 -20.87 -3.74 11.58
CA HIS A 513 -22.29 -4.00 11.81
C HIS A 513 -22.72 -3.54 13.21
N ARG A 514 -21.88 -3.74 14.23
CA ARG A 514 -22.21 -3.40 15.62
C ARG A 514 -21.91 -1.95 15.99
N TYR A 515 -20.84 -1.37 15.46
CA TYR A 515 -20.32 -0.07 15.88
C TYR A 515 -20.20 0.92 14.73
N GLU A 516 -20.40 2.20 15.06
CA GLU A 516 -20.03 3.33 14.26
C GLU A 516 -18.69 3.86 14.75
N PHE A 517 -17.66 3.78 13.90
CA PHE A 517 -16.32 4.24 14.21
C PHE A 517 -16.15 5.71 13.85
N SER A 518 -15.51 6.47 14.73
CA SER A 518 -15.10 7.85 14.49
C SER A 518 -13.65 8.05 14.92
N ARG A 519 -12.86 8.71 14.08
CA ARG A 519 -11.46 9.01 14.39
C ARG A 519 -11.39 10.17 15.38
N GLU A 520 -10.52 10.04 16.37
CA GLU A 520 -10.18 11.14 17.28
C GLU A 520 -9.01 11.94 16.71
N GLY A 521 -9.15 13.26 16.65
CA GLY A 521 -8.11 14.17 16.18
C GLY A 521 -7.92 14.24 14.66
N LEU A 522 -7.26 15.30 14.22
CA LEU A 522 -6.95 15.60 12.80
C LEU A 522 -5.47 15.43 12.46
N ASP A 523 -4.67 14.92 13.40
CA ASP A 523 -3.24 14.72 13.20
C ASP A 523 -2.95 13.74 12.06
N THR A 524 -1.78 13.92 11.45
CA THR A 524 -1.30 12.97 10.44
C THR A 524 -0.99 11.64 11.11
N ILE A 525 -1.38 10.54 10.45
CA ILE A 525 -1.07 9.22 10.97
C ILE A 525 0.43 8.95 10.85
N GLU A 526 1.03 8.62 11.98
CA GLU A 526 2.41 8.23 12.09
C GLU A 526 2.54 6.70 12.03
N TYR A 527 3.63 6.24 11.45
CA TYR A 527 4.03 4.84 11.50
C TYR A 527 5.35 4.70 12.28
N ASP A 528 5.61 3.51 12.81
CA ASP A 528 6.86 3.21 13.49
C ASP A 528 7.97 2.80 12.49
N PRO A 529 8.98 3.65 12.24
CA PRO A 529 10.05 3.32 11.29
C PRO A 529 11.01 2.25 11.81
N GLU A 530 11.01 1.98 13.12
CA GLU A 530 11.84 0.96 13.77
C GLU A 530 11.08 -0.36 13.98
N PHE A 531 9.91 -0.54 13.35
CA PHE A 531 9.18 -1.82 13.34
C PHE A 531 9.30 -2.59 12.03
N GLN A 532 9.15 -3.92 12.09
CA GLN A 532 9.29 -4.81 10.92
C GLN A 532 8.10 -4.71 9.94
N LEU A 533 6.98 -4.13 10.38
CA LEU A 533 5.73 -3.96 9.65
C LEU A 533 5.31 -2.49 9.65
N ILE A 534 4.53 -2.07 8.65
CA ILE A 534 3.92 -0.74 8.62
C ILE A 534 2.66 -0.77 9.46
N ARG A 535 2.55 0.08 10.49
CA ARG A 535 1.40 0.13 11.40
C ARG A 535 1.13 1.56 11.85
N PRO A 536 -0.14 1.97 12.01
CA PRO A 536 -0.47 3.29 12.54
C PRO A 536 -0.29 3.28 14.07
N ILE A 537 0.52 4.19 14.62
CA ILE A 537 0.82 4.21 16.06
C ILE A 537 -0.01 5.21 16.86
N ASN A 538 -0.45 6.29 16.23
CA ASN A 538 -1.23 7.37 16.83
C ASN A 538 -2.70 7.38 16.36
N LEU A 539 -3.22 6.26 15.86
CA LEU A 539 -4.63 6.14 15.48
C LEU A 539 -5.49 5.85 16.71
N TYR A 540 -6.29 6.83 17.11
CA TYR A 540 -7.30 6.70 18.15
C TYR A 540 -8.69 6.82 17.55
N CYS A 541 -9.61 5.96 17.98
CA CYS A 541 -11.00 5.98 17.54
C CYS A 541 -11.95 5.78 18.73
N THR A 542 -13.17 6.30 18.58
CA THR A 542 -14.34 5.86 19.34
C THR A 542 -15.12 4.83 18.51
N ALA A 543 -15.83 3.93 19.18
CA ALA A 543 -16.67 2.91 18.55
C ALA A 543 -18.04 2.93 19.20
N LYS A 544 -18.96 3.73 18.65
CA LYS A 544 -20.28 3.94 19.22
C LYS A 544 -21.21 2.81 18.84
N ARG A 545 -21.88 2.17 19.80
CA ARG A 545 -22.79 1.07 19.50
C ARG A 545 -23.96 1.56 18.66
N ARG A 546 -24.20 0.90 17.53
CA ARG A 546 -25.33 1.19 16.64
C ARG A 546 -26.64 0.73 17.29
N THR A 547 -27.65 1.57 17.17
CA THR A 547 -29.04 1.24 17.54
C THR A 547 -29.97 1.23 16.33
N LYS A 548 -29.45 1.61 15.16
CA LYS A 548 -30.17 1.73 13.89
C LYS A 548 -29.28 1.25 12.75
N TRP A 549 -29.90 0.61 11.77
CA TRP A 549 -29.27 0.14 10.54
C TRP A 549 -30.03 0.70 9.35
N PRO A 550 -29.37 0.89 8.18
CA PRO A 550 -30.06 1.31 6.98
C PRO A 550 -31.10 0.26 6.55
N ALA A 551 -32.08 0.68 5.76
CA ALA A 551 -32.97 -0.26 5.10
C ALA A 551 -32.20 -1.05 4.04
N LYS A 552 -32.63 -2.29 3.77
CA LYS A 552 -32.10 -3.07 2.66
C LYS A 552 -32.31 -2.29 1.36
N SER A 553 -31.28 -2.20 0.53
CA SER A 553 -31.43 -1.59 -0.78
C SER A 553 -32.43 -2.45 -1.56
N GLY A 554 -33.59 -1.88 -1.88
CA GLY A 554 -34.58 -2.61 -2.68
C GLY A 554 -34.00 -2.91 -4.06
N SER A 555 -34.37 -4.03 -4.67
CA SER A 555 -34.01 -4.39 -6.06
C SER A 555 -34.54 -3.40 -7.13
N SER A 556 -35.02 -2.24 -6.72
CA SER A 556 -35.37 -1.09 -7.57
C SER A 556 -35.28 0.21 -6.77
N GLN A 557 -34.09 0.63 -6.37
CA GLN A 557 -33.86 2.06 -6.15
C GLN A 557 -32.60 2.49 -6.87
N VAL A 558 -32.84 3.13 -8.02
CA VAL A 558 -32.01 4.23 -8.50
C VAL A 558 -31.68 5.08 -7.29
N VAL A 559 -30.41 5.05 -6.85
CA VAL A 559 -29.89 6.07 -5.94
C VAL A 559 -30.25 7.39 -6.58
N SER A 560 -31.19 8.10 -5.98
CA SER A 560 -31.61 9.39 -6.52
C SER A 560 -30.38 10.28 -6.42
N VAL A 561 -29.90 10.79 -7.56
CA VAL A 561 -28.78 11.73 -7.58
C VAL A 561 -29.10 12.98 -6.73
N LEU A 562 -30.36 13.18 -6.36
CA LEU A 562 -30.79 14.18 -5.39
C LEU A 562 -30.22 13.94 -3.98
N ASP A 563 -30.08 12.70 -3.50
CA ASP A 563 -29.44 12.45 -2.20
C ASP A 563 -27.93 12.68 -2.26
N SER A 564 -27.29 12.43 -3.41
CA SER A 564 -25.88 12.79 -3.64
C SER A 564 -25.65 14.29 -3.84
N PHE A 565 -26.69 15.02 -4.28
CA PHE A 565 -26.64 16.47 -4.45
C PHE A 565 -26.59 17.20 -3.10
N TRP A 566 -27.20 16.60 -2.06
CA TRP A 566 -27.14 17.10 -0.68
C TRP A 566 -25.98 16.51 0.13
N SER A 567 -25.27 15.50 -0.37
CA SER A 567 -24.10 14.89 0.27
C SER A 567 -22.74 15.35 -0.28
N ALA A 568 -22.73 16.24 -1.28
CA ALA A 568 -21.56 17.03 -1.62
C ALA A 568 -21.19 17.94 -0.44
N SER A 569 -19.91 18.32 -0.32
CA SER A 569 -19.47 19.17 0.80
C SER A 569 -20.36 20.43 0.86
N PRO A 570 -20.90 20.82 2.03
CA PRO A 570 -21.74 22.02 2.15
C PRO A 570 -21.10 23.26 1.53
N SER A 571 -19.76 23.29 1.48
CA SER A 571 -18.97 24.43 1.01
C SER A 571 -19.10 24.76 -0.48
N GLU A 572 -19.39 23.80 -1.37
CA GLU A 572 -19.37 24.06 -2.83
C GLU A 572 -20.70 24.62 -3.34
N VAL A 573 -21.82 24.06 -2.88
CA VAL A 573 -23.16 24.58 -3.15
C VAL A 573 -23.33 25.95 -2.50
N ASP A 574 -22.85 26.11 -1.26
CA ASP A 574 -22.84 27.41 -0.57
C ASP A 574 -22.00 28.44 -1.33
N PHE A 575 -20.87 28.04 -1.93
CA PHE A 575 -20.02 28.95 -2.70
C PHE A 575 -20.67 29.42 -4.01
N LEU A 576 -21.35 28.54 -4.75
CA LEU A 576 -22.07 28.93 -5.97
C LEU A 576 -23.31 29.78 -5.66
N LEU A 577 -24.03 29.47 -4.59
CA LEU A 577 -25.13 30.29 -4.10
C LEU A 577 -24.62 31.68 -3.67
N PHE A 578 -23.51 31.73 -2.95
CA PHE A 578 -22.82 32.97 -2.59
C PHE A 578 -22.41 33.77 -3.83
N CYS A 579 -21.76 33.14 -4.82
CA CYS A 579 -21.36 33.81 -6.06
C CYS A 579 -22.57 34.40 -6.80
N SER A 580 -23.70 33.69 -6.81
CA SER A 580 -24.93 34.14 -7.46
C SER A 580 -25.56 35.34 -6.75
N ILE A 581 -25.72 35.27 -5.42
CA ILE A 581 -26.27 36.37 -4.61
C ILE A 581 -25.34 37.59 -4.66
N TRP A 582 -24.03 37.37 -4.51
CA TRP A 582 -23.00 38.41 -4.63
C TRP A 582 -23.06 39.11 -5.99
N SER A 583 -23.18 38.35 -7.09
CA SER A 583 -23.28 38.90 -8.44
C SER A 583 -24.51 39.76 -8.62
N LEU A 584 -25.66 39.37 -8.07
CA LEU A 584 -26.88 40.19 -8.11
C LEU A 584 -26.70 41.52 -7.37
N LEU A 585 -26.04 41.50 -6.21
CA LEU A 585 -25.73 42.71 -5.43
C LEU A 585 -24.77 43.63 -6.18
N VAL A 586 -23.72 43.08 -6.79
CA VAL A 586 -22.76 43.86 -7.58
C VAL A 586 -23.42 44.43 -8.83
N LEU A 587 -24.25 43.68 -9.54
CA LEU A 587 -25.00 44.18 -10.70
C LEU A 587 -26.01 45.26 -10.31
N ALA A 588 -26.69 45.13 -9.17
CA ALA A 588 -27.54 46.18 -8.64
C ALA A 588 -26.72 47.44 -8.30
N TYR A 589 -25.55 47.27 -7.67
CA TYR A 589 -24.68 48.39 -7.35
C TYR A 589 -24.16 49.11 -8.61
N VAL A 590 -23.69 48.37 -9.61
CA VAL A 590 -23.13 48.94 -10.86
C VAL A 590 -24.23 49.50 -11.77
N GLY A 591 -25.40 48.87 -11.84
CA GLY A 591 -26.47 49.27 -12.75
C GLY A 591 -27.44 50.32 -12.19
N LEU A 592 -27.82 50.21 -10.91
CA LEU A 592 -28.87 51.06 -10.32
C LEU A 592 -28.30 52.26 -9.56
N THR A 593 -27.17 52.10 -8.86
CA THR A 593 -26.60 53.16 -8.02
C THR A 593 -26.21 54.41 -8.82
N PRO A 594 -25.62 54.33 -10.04
CA PRO A 594 -25.36 55.52 -10.86
C PRO A 594 -26.63 56.27 -11.26
N LEU A 595 -27.76 55.57 -11.39
CA LEU A 595 -29.03 56.15 -11.86
C LEU A 595 -29.84 56.78 -10.73
N TYR A 596 -29.87 56.15 -9.55
CA TYR A 596 -30.76 56.53 -8.46
C TYR A 596 -30.04 57.07 -7.21
N TYR A 597 -28.75 56.75 -7.02
CA TYR A 597 -28.00 57.02 -5.78
C TYR A 597 -26.57 57.51 -6.05
N THR A 598 -26.44 58.58 -6.83
CA THR A 598 -25.15 59.12 -7.30
C THR A 598 -24.14 59.45 -6.19
N ARG A 599 -24.59 59.74 -4.96
CA ARG A 599 -23.70 59.97 -3.81
C ARG A 599 -23.05 58.70 -3.24
N LEU A 600 -23.67 57.54 -3.46
CA LEU A 600 -23.15 56.24 -3.02
C LEU A 600 -22.27 55.56 -4.07
N PHE A 601 -22.40 55.94 -5.34
CA PHE A 601 -21.64 55.32 -6.41
C PHE A 601 -20.20 55.85 -6.46
N HIS A 602 -19.23 54.95 -6.30
CA HIS A 602 -17.80 55.24 -6.44
C HIS A 602 -17.17 54.37 -7.53
N ARG A 603 -16.59 54.99 -8.56
CA ARG A 603 -16.01 54.31 -9.74
C ARG A 603 -14.87 53.35 -9.42
N LEU A 604 -14.01 53.69 -8.47
CA LEU A 604 -12.95 52.75 -8.07
C LEU A 604 -13.55 51.54 -7.33
N ALA A 605 -14.66 51.73 -6.62
CA ALA A 605 -15.30 50.65 -5.90
C ALA A 605 -16.08 49.73 -6.85
N SER A 606 -16.70 50.25 -7.91
CA SER A 606 -17.30 49.41 -8.96
C SER A 606 -16.26 48.54 -9.64
N LEU A 607 -15.12 49.12 -10.02
CA LEU A 607 -14.03 48.38 -10.67
C LEU A 607 -13.49 47.27 -9.78
N VAL A 608 -13.27 47.54 -8.49
CA VAL A 608 -12.81 46.54 -7.51
C VAL A 608 -13.84 45.43 -7.32
N LEU A 609 -15.12 45.78 -7.18
CA LEU A 609 -16.20 44.78 -7.03
C LEU A 609 -16.33 43.87 -8.25
N LEU A 610 -16.24 44.44 -9.46
CA LEU A 610 -16.27 43.67 -10.71
C LEU A 610 -15.07 42.72 -10.81
N ALA A 611 -13.86 43.19 -10.50
CA ALA A 611 -12.65 42.37 -10.50
C ALA A 611 -12.72 41.20 -9.49
N ILE A 612 -13.21 41.44 -8.27
CA ILE A 612 -13.42 40.38 -7.27
C ILE A 612 -14.44 39.35 -7.77
N THR A 613 -15.53 39.82 -8.37
CA THR A 613 -16.60 38.95 -8.91
C THR A 613 -16.08 38.07 -10.05
N THR A 614 -15.21 38.62 -10.91
CA THR A 614 -14.50 37.85 -11.94
C THR A 614 -13.66 36.73 -11.33
N VAL A 615 -12.90 37.01 -10.27
CA VAL A 615 -12.05 36.01 -9.61
C VAL A 615 -12.90 34.89 -9.00
N PHE A 616 -14.03 35.21 -8.36
CA PHE A 616 -14.92 34.21 -7.77
C PHE A 616 -15.51 33.26 -8.80
N TRP A 617 -16.01 33.76 -9.94
CA TRP A 617 -16.53 32.90 -11.00
C TRP A 617 -15.45 32.09 -11.70
N PHE A 618 -14.24 32.62 -11.85
CA PHE A 618 -13.10 31.84 -12.34
C PHE A 618 -12.80 30.66 -11.41
N ALA A 619 -12.58 30.95 -10.12
CA ALA A 619 -12.26 29.94 -9.11
C ALA A 619 -13.37 28.89 -8.97
N GLY A 620 -14.64 29.32 -8.88
CA GLY A 620 -15.79 28.42 -8.76
C GLY A 620 -15.98 27.51 -9.98
N SER A 621 -15.82 28.05 -11.18
CA SER A 621 -15.95 27.25 -12.41
C SER A 621 -14.80 26.25 -12.57
N THR A 622 -13.57 26.63 -12.18
CA THR A 622 -12.43 25.71 -12.20
C THR A 622 -12.54 24.60 -11.16
N ALA A 623 -13.05 24.90 -9.96
CA ALA A 623 -13.28 23.90 -8.92
C ALA A 623 -14.35 22.89 -9.38
N LEU A 624 -15.47 23.37 -9.90
CA LEU A 624 -16.55 22.51 -10.40
C LEU A 624 -16.10 21.63 -11.58
N ALA A 625 -15.28 22.17 -12.48
CA ALA A 625 -14.72 21.41 -13.60
C ALA A 625 -13.67 20.37 -13.17
N ALA A 626 -12.87 20.66 -12.14
CA ALA A 626 -11.84 19.74 -11.63
C ALA A 626 -12.46 18.53 -10.91
N ASP A 627 -13.58 18.73 -10.21
CA ASP A 627 -14.18 17.69 -9.38
C ASP A 627 -15.05 16.72 -10.20
N TRP A 628 -15.74 17.21 -11.23
CA TRP A 628 -16.69 16.39 -12.00
C TRP A 628 -16.16 15.93 -13.37
N GLY A 629 -15.06 16.51 -13.84
CA GLY A 629 -14.54 16.28 -15.19
C GLY A 629 -15.52 16.74 -16.28
N ALA A 630 -15.14 16.62 -17.56
CA ALA A 630 -16.05 16.82 -18.69
C ALA A 630 -16.42 15.44 -19.28
N PRO A 631 -17.51 14.80 -18.84
CA PRO A 631 -17.93 13.52 -19.39
C PRO A 631 -18.77 13.73 -20.65
N SER A 632 -18.60 12.87 -21.65
CA SER A 632 -19.55 12.73 -22.75
C SER A 632 -20.88 12.20 -22.22
N CYS A 633 -21.81 13.10 -21.89
CA CYS A 633 -23.13 12.78 -21.35
C CYS A 633 -24.03 12.19 -22.47
N HIS A 634 -24.11 10.86 -22.58
CA HIS A 634 -24.90 10.13 -23.57
C HIS A 634 -26.42 10.22 -23.29
N GLY A 635 -27.00 11.43 -23.29
CA GLY A 635 -28.45 11.65 -23.17
C GLY A 635 -29.02 11.71 -21.74
N ASN A 636 -28.19 11.69 -20.69
CA ASN A 636 -28.65 11.92 -19.32
C ASN A 636 -28.93 13.41 -19.08
N ARG A 637 -30.21 13.78 -18.88
CA ARG A 637 -30.65 15.17 -18.67
C ARG A 637 -29.98 15.86 -17.48
N LEU A 638 -29.66 15.12 -16.42
CA LEU A 638 -29.07 15.69 -15.21
C LEU A 638 -27.56 15.96 -15.38
N CYS A 639 -26.85 15.06 -16.07
CA CYS A 639 -25.47 15.25 -16.52
C CYS A 639 -25.36 16.47 -17.45
N GLY A 640 -26.31 16.62 -18.37
CA GLY A 640 -26.39 17.80 -19.25
C GLY A 640 -26.63 19.11 -18.49
N SER A 641 -27.41 19.09 -17.39
CA SER A 641 -27.60 20.28 -16.53
C SER A 641 -26.31 20.70 -15.82
N ILE A 642 -25.48 19.74 -15.45
CA ILE A 642 -24.18 19.97 -14.80
C ILE A 642 -23.18 20.56 -15.80
N GLU A 643 -23.08 19.99 -16.99
CA GLU A 643 -22.25 20.50 -18.08
C GLU A 643 -22.67 21.93 -18.46
N ALA A 644 -23.98 22.18 -18.55
CA ALA A 644 -24.54 23.51 -18.76
C ALA A 644 -24.19 24.49 -17.63
N SER A 645 -24.12 24.03 -16.37
CA SER A 645 -23.77 24.85 -15.21
C SER A 645 -22.30 25.27 -15.22
N ILE A 646 -21.38 24.35 -15.58
CA ILE A 646 -19.96 24.66 -15.76
C ILE A 646 -19.78 25.65 -16.91
N ALA A 647 -20.43 25.41 -18.06
CA ALA A 647 -20.37 26.31 -19.21
C ALA A 647 -20.93 27.70 -18.87
N PHE A 648 -22.01 27.77 -18.10
CA PHE A 648 -22.61 29.01 -17.64
C PHE A 648 -21.69 29.77 -16.66
N GLY A 649 -20.98 29.08 -15.77
CA GLY A 649 -19.98 29.69 -14.89
C GLY A 649 -18.84 30.36 -15.66
N PHE A 650 -18.30 29.70 -16.69
CA PHE A 650 -17.30 30.29 -17.58
C PHE A 650 -17.84 31.47 -18.39
N PHE A 651 -19.11 31.42 -18.81
CA PHE A 651 -19.78 32.55 -19.45
C PHE A 651 -19.85 33.77 -18.51
N LEU A 652 -20.23 33.57 -17.24
CA LEU A 652 -20.27 34.65 -16.25
C LEU A 652 -18.88 35.22 -15.97
N PHE A 653 -17.86 34.38 -15.86
CA PHE A 653 -16.46 34.83 -15.78
C PHE A 653 -16.11 35.75 -16.96
N ALA A 654 -16.40 35.34 -18.19
CA ALA A 654 -16.12 36.14 -19.39
C ALA A 654 -16.90 37.47 -19.38
N LEU A 655 -18.17 37.46 -18.98
CA LEU A 655 -19.01 38.66 -18.86
C LEU A 655 -18.42 39.67 -17.86
N PHE A 656 -18.11 39.22 -16.64
CA PHE A 656 -17.57 40.11 -15.62
C PHE A 656 -16.14 40.58 -15.95
N ALA A 657 -15.32 39.75 -16.60
CA ALA A 657 -14.01 40.16 -17.11
C ALA A 657 -14.15 41.28 -18.15
N PHE A 658 -15.13 41.17 -19.07
CA PHE A 658 -15.42 42.20 -20.04
C PHE A 658 -15.92 43.50 -19.39
N LEU A 659 -16.85 43.42 -18.43
CA LEU A 659 -17.32 44.59 -17.66
C LEU A 659 -16.18 45.28 -16.90
N THR A 660 -15.30 44.49 -16.27
CA THR A 660 -14.11 45.01 -15.58
C THR A 660 -13.19 45.76 -16.55
N ALA A 661 -12.98 45.21 -17.75
CA ALA A 661 -12.15 45.85 -18.77
C ALA A 661 -12.75 47.17 -19.27
N LEU A 662 -14.08 47.22 -19.49
CA LEU A 662 -14.77 48.46 -19.86
C LEU A 662 -14.66 49.54 -18.77
N ASP A 663 -14.93 49.19 -17.51
CA ASP A 663 -14.86 50.13 -16.38
C ASP A 663 -13.41 50.61 -16.14
N ALA A 664 -12.41 49.76 -16.38
CA ALA A 664 -11.00 50.13 -16.35
C ALA A 664 -10.65 51.16 -17.45
N ILE A 665 -11.10 50.94 -18.69
CA ILE A 665 -10.88 51.86 -19.81
C ILE A 665 -11.53 53.22 -19.54
N GLU A 666 -12.77 53.25 -19.05
CA GLU A 666 -13.44 54.49 -18.68
C GLU A 666 -12.75 55.22 -17.53
N THR A 667 -12.32 54.49 -16.50
CA THR A 667 -11.59 55.06 -15.36
C THR A 667 -10.26 55.67 -15.81
N MET A 668 -9.55 55.03 -16.76
CA MET A 668 -8.33 55.58 -17.36
C MET A 668 -8.61 56.84 -18.20
N ARG A 669 -9.68 56.84 -19.00
CA ARG A 669 -10.11 58.03 -19.78
C ARG A 669 -10.47 59.21 -18.88
N ALA A 670 -11.15 58.96 -17.76
CA ALA A 670 -11.51 60.01 -16.80
C ALA A 670 -10.29 60.67 -16.12
N ARG A 671 -9.20 59.92 -15.90
CA ARG A 671 -7.93 60.47 -15.39
C ARG A 671 -7.18 61.32 -16.42
N GLY A 672 -7.37 61.07 -17.72
CA GLY A 672 -6.73 61.83 -18.81
C GLY A 672 -7.30 63.23 -19.05
N HIS A 673 -8.42 63.61 -18.44
CA HIS A 673 -9.03 64.94 -18.58
C HIS A 673 -8.82 65.87 -17.36
N ALA A 674 -8.14 65.41 -16.30
CA ALA A 674 -7.90 66.21 -15.09
C ALA A 674 -6.63 67.09 -15.15
N THR A 675 -5.91 67.13 -16.27
CA THR A 675 -4.60 67.81 -16.43
C THR A 675 -4.66 69.21 -17.08
N THR A 676 -5.74 69.97 -16.89
CA THR A 676 -5.78 71.37 -17.34
C THR A 676 -6.59 72.28 -16.41
N THR A 677 -6.06 72.55 -15.22
CA THR A 677 -6.19 73.87 -14.57
C THR A 677 -5.32 73.93 -13.30
N THR A 678 -4.19 74.63 -13.38
CA THR A 678 -3.49 75.15 -12.19
C THR A 678 -2.66 76.36 -12.60
N THR A 679 -2.94 77.51 -12.00
CA THR A 679 -2.07 78.67 -11.66
C THR A 679 -3.04 79.69 -11.02
N ALA A 680 -2.79 80.34 -9.88
CA ALA A 680 -1.54 80.91 -9.38
C ALA A 680 -1.56 81.06 -7.83
N PRO A 681 -0.40 81.40 -7.20
CA PRO A 681 -0.17 81.33 -5.75
C PRO A 681 -0.03 82.72 -5.08
N HIS A 682 0.14 82.69 -3.74
CA HIS A 682 0.70 83.68 -2.79
C HIS A 682 -0.23 83.89 -1.58
N ALA A 683 0.21 84.04 -0.32
CA ALA A 683 1.52 83.93 0.31
C ALA A 683 1.31 83.86 1.85
N HIS A 684 2.20 83.11 2.50
CA HIS A 684 2.76 83.30 3.84
C HIS A 684 2.26 84.43 4.76
N ASN A 685 1.81 84.03 5.97
CA ASN A 685 2.60 83.96 7.21
C ASN A 685 2.03 84.68 8.44
N GLN A 686 2.17 83.94 9.55
CA GLN A 686 2.48 84.41 10.91
C GLN A 686 1.33 85.12 11.67
N ALA A 687 1.11 84.91 12.96
CA ALA A 687 2.04 84.52 14.01
C ALA A 687 1.31 84.15 15.32
N TYR A 688 1.88 83.17 16.02
CA TYR A 688 2.13 83.08 17.48
C TYR A 688 1.05 82.66 18.49
N VAL A 689 1.34 81.48 19.07
CA VAL A 689 1.52 81.16 20.50
C VAL A 689 0.36 81.42 21.48
N GLY A 690 -0.20 80.31 21.96
CA GLY A 690 -0.19 79.98 23.39
C GLY A 690 -1.42 80.37 24.21
N ALA A 691 -2.38 79.44 24.28
CA ALA A 691 -2.87 78.83 25.52
C ALA A 691 -3.62 77.54 25.17
#